data_AF-A0AAY5JVK6-F1
#
_entry.id   AF-A0AAY5JVK6-F1
#
_cell.length_a   1.000
_cell.length_b   1.000
_cell.length_c   1.000
_cell.angle_alpha   90.00
_cell.angle_beta   90.00
_cell.angle_gamma   90.00
#
_symmetry.space_group_name_H-M   'P 1'
#
loop_
_entity.id
_entity.type
_entity.pdbx_description
1 polymer ?
#
loop_
_entity_poly.entity_id
_entity_poly.type
_entity_poly.pdbx_seq_one_letter_code
_entity_poly.pdbx_strand_id
1 'polypeptide(L)'
;MQRTREKPEKMPENNKARKKLRVCVATCNRADYSKLAPIMFGIKAQPDEFELEVVVLGSHLIDDYGNTFRMIEQDDFDIGSKLHTIVRGEDEAAMVESVGLALVKLPDVLHRLRPDVLVVHGDRFDALALATAAALMNIRILHLEGGEVSGTIDDSIRHAISKLAHYHACCTRSAEQHLIAMCEDHARILLAGCPSYDKLLAAHYRDDYMDIIKNWLGDHVKEHDYIVALQHPVTTDIKNSIKIYELMLDALISFNKRTLILFPNIDAGSKEMVRVMRKKGVEQHPNFRAVKHVPFEQFIQLVCHAGAMIGNSSCGVREAGAFGTPVINLGSRQTGRETGENVLHVRDADTQNKIYHALELQFGKRYPCSKIYGDGNAVPRILKFLQTIDLDEPLQKTFCFPPVKEWDISQDIDHILETQSALAVDLGGTNLRVAIVSMTGKIVKKYTQANPKTFEERIALILKMCKEALSDAVCLNCRILGVGIGGGIIQHNELVHGSTFCAAELGHIMVSLDGPECMCGSRGCIEAYASGMALQREAKRLHDEDVLKVDGITDMKNNEPVSAVHLINAARLGNSKADAVLQTAGMALGVGIVNILHMVNPSLVILSGVLASHYQSPVQQVIEQRALPSARSIRVLTSDLEEPALMGAASMVLDYTTRRLY
;
A
#
# COMPACT_ATOMS: atom_id res chain seq x y z
N MET A 1 -24.43 -34.61 51.99
CA MET A 1 -23.03 -34.23 52.26
C MET A 1 -22.11 -35.29 51.67
N GLN A 2 -21.81 -35.20 50.38
CA GLN A 2 -20.76 -35.98 49.71
C GLN A 2 -19.53 -35.08 49.60
N ARG A 3 -18.39 -35.51 50.13
CA ARG A 3 -17.07 -34.90 49.89
C ARG A 3 -16.23 -35.89 49.10
N THR A 4 -16.26 -35.75 47.79
CA THR A 4 -15.37 -36.41 46.84
C THR A 4 -14.02 -35.68 46.87
N ARG A 5 -12.92 -36.41 47.09
CA ARG A 5 -11.55 -35.90 47.02
C ARG A 5 -11.20 -35.63 45.56
N GLU A 6 -10.99 -34.37 45.21
CA GLU A 6 -10.41 -33.95 43.93
C GLU A 6 -8.94 -34.39 43.84
N LYS A 7 -8.60 -35.08 42.74
CA LYS A 7 -7.21 -35.27 42.31
C LYS A 7 -6.75 -33.95 41.67
N PRO A 8 -5.50 -33.52 41.89
CA PRO A 8 -4.99 -32.35 41.18
C PRO A 8 -4.83 -32.69 39.69
N GLU A 9 -5.51 -31.93 38.84
CA GLU A 9 -5.27 -31.91 37.40
C GLU A 9 -3.81 -31.51 37.16
N LYS A 10 -3.04 -32.42 36.55
CA LYS A 10 -1.77 -32.06 35.94
C LYS A 10 -2.07 -31.12 34.77
N MET A 11 -1.75 -29.84 34.94
CA MET A 11 -1.58 -28.94 33.81
C MET A 11 -0.61 -29.58 32.81
N PRO A 12 -0.90 -29.55 31.50
CA PRO A 12 0.09 -29.96 30.52
C PRO A 12 1.25 -28.94 30.58
N GLU A 13 2.39 -29.36 31.12
CA GLU A 13 3.66 -28.68 30.89
C GLU A 13 3.91 -28.66 29.39
N ASN A 14 3.57 -27.54 28.75
CA ASN A 14 3.89 -27.29 27.36
C ASN A 14 5.37 -26.89 27.26
N ASN A 15 6.25 -27.81 27.66
CA ASN A 15 7.70 -27.63 27.60
C ASN A 15 8.23 -28.10 26.23
N LYS A 16 7.61 -27.63 25.14
CA LYS A 16 8.27 -27.64 23.83
C LYS A 16 9.34 -26.56 23.89
N ALA A 17 10.60 -26.96 24.04
CA ALA A 17 11.74 -26.06 23.83
C ALA A 17 11.49 -25.29 22.52
N ARG A 18 11.38 -23.97 22.60
CA ARG A 18 11.10 -23.10 21.45
C ARG A 18 12.23 -23.33 20.43
N LYS A 19 11.89 -23.85 19.24
CA LYS A 19 12.87 -24.07 18.18
C LYS A 19 13.48 -22.72 17.80
N LYS A 20 14.80 -22.61 17.83
CA LYS A 20 15.52 -21.39 17.42
C LYS A 20 15.24 -21.10 15.95
N LEU A 21 15.04 -19.83 15.62
CA LEU A 21 14.88 -19.40 14.23
C LEU A 21 16.25 -19.27 13.57
N ARG A 22 16.47 -20.00 12.48
CA ARG A 22 17.75 -20.00 11.74
C ARG A 22 17.73 -18.87 10.71
N VAL A 23 18.44 -17.79 11.01
CA VAL A 23 18.47 -16.57 10.20
C VAL A 23 19.77 -16.51 9.42
N CYS A 24 19.68 -16.61 8.10
CA CYS A 24 20.82 -16.33 7.22
C CYS A 24 20.81 -14.86 6.84
N VAL A 25 21.94 -14.18 7.04
CA VAL A 25 22.17 -12.81 6.56
C VAL A 25 23.23 -12.87 5.47
N ALA A 26 22.85 -12.50 4.26
CA ALA A 26 23.77 -12.41 3.14
C ALA A 26 24.12 -10.94 2.89
N THR A 27 25.42 -10.64 2.89
CA THR A 27 25.95 -9.28 2.71
C THR A 27 26.94 -9.28 1.54
N CYS A 28 26.79 -8.28 0.66
CA CYS A 28 27.44 -8.24 -0.65
C CYS A 28 28.37 -7.03 -0.79
N ASN A 29 28.07 -5.96 -0.07
CA ASN A 29 28.77 -4.68 -0.13
C ASN A 29 28.63 -3.90 1.18
N ARG A 30 29.60 -3.03 1.44
CA ARG A 30 29.54 -2.04 2.55
C ARG A 30 28.21 -1.27 2.66
N ALA A 31 27.53 -1.02 1.54
CA ALA A 31 26.30 -0.25 1.47
C ALA A 31 25.10 -1.00 2.09
N ASP A 32 25.08 -2.34 1.97
CA ASP A 32 24.13 -3.18 2.68
C ASP A 32 24.62 -3.51 4.09
N TYR A 33 25.92 -3.77 4.27
CA TYR A 33 26.48 -4.09 5.57
C TYR A 33 26.25 -3.00 6.62
N SER A 34 26.29 -1.70 6.24
CA SER A 34 26.00 -0.60 7.17
C SER A 34 24.59 -0.64 7.77
N LYS A 35 23.65 -1.35 7.14
CA LYS A 35 22.26 -1.51 7.57
C LYS A 35 21.96 -2.92 8.07
N LEU A 36 22.73 -3.92 7.64
CA LEU A 36 22.60 -5.29 8.11
C LEU A 36 23.35 -5.52 9.43
N ALA A 37 24.52 -4.90 9.63
CA ALA A 37 25.33 -5.11 10.83
C ALA A 37 24.56 -4.84 12.14
N PRO A 38 23.77 -3.76 12.30
CA PRO A 38 22.96 -3.55 13.50
C PRO A 38 21.99 -4.71 13.77
N ILE A 39 21.36 -5.27 12.73
CA ILE A 39 20.47 -6.42 12.85
C ILE A 39 21.26 -7.67 13.23
N MET A 40 22.42 -7.90 12.61
CA MET A 40 23.30 -9.03 12.92
C MET A 40 23.75 -9.02 14.38
N PHE A 41 24.13 -7.85 14.92
CA PHE A 41 24.44 -7.68 16.35
C PHE A 41 23.22 -8.01 17.23
N GLY A 42 22.04 -7.54 16.84
CA GLY A 42 20.78 -7.82 17.55
C GLY A 42 20.45 -9.31 17.59
N ILE A 43 20.60 -10.02 16.47
CA ILE A 43 20.39 -11.47 16.37
C ILE A 43 21.42 -12.22 17.22
N LYS A 44 22.71 -11.88 17.09
CA LYS A 44 23.81 -12.51 17.83
C LYS A 44 23.67 -12.33 19.35
N ALA A 45 23.07 -11.23 19.80
CA ALA A 45 22.82 -10.95 21.21
C ALA A 45 21.67 -11.79 21.82
N GLN A 46 20.89 -12.51 21.02
CA GLN A 46 19.75 -13.33 21.47
C GLN A 46 19.90 -14.80 21.03
N PRO A 47 20.95 -15.51 21.49
CA PRO A 47 21.28 -16.86 21.03
C PRO A 47 20.26 -17.92 21.44
N ASP A 48 19.40 -17.64 22.43
CA ASP A 48 18.33 -18.55 22.85
C ASP A 48 17.15 -18.57 21.87
N GLU A 49 17.02 -17.52 21.06
CA GLU A 49 15.91 -17.34 20.12
C GLU A 49 16.35 -17.51 18.66
N PHE A 50 17.58 -17.14 18.33
CA PHE A 50 18.09 -17.15 16.96
C PHE A 50 19.39 -17.92 16.80
N GLU A 51 19.58 -18.48 15.61
CA GLU A 51 20.85 -18.99 15.10
C GLU A 51 21.24 -18.13 13.89
N LEU A 52 22.38 -17.43 13.96
CA LEU A 52 22.85 -16.53 12.91
C LEU A 52 23.83 -17.24 11.98
N GLU A 53 23.53 -17.24 10.69
CA GLU A 53 24.43 -17.69 9.62
C GLU A 53 24.81 -16.49 8.73
N VAL A 54 26.11 -16.29 8.50
CA VAL A 54 26.61 -15.15 7.71
C VAL A 54 27.20 -15.64 6.39
N VAL A 55 26.65 -15.14 5.28
CA VAL A 55 27.16 -15.38 3.93
C VAL A 55 27.73 -14.09 3.37
N VAL A 56 29.00 -14.12 2.99
CA VAL A 56 29.71 -12.97 2.41
C VAL A 56 29.96 -13.24 0.93
N LEU A 57 29.52 -12.32 0.08
CA LEU A 57 29.69 -12.42 -1.37
C LEU A 57 29.94 -11.05 -2.01
N GLY A 58 29.93 -11.00 -3.34
CA GLY A 58 29.97 -9.75 -4.09
C GLY A 58 31.27 -8.96 -3.89
N SER A 59 31.11 -7.64 -3.84
CA SER A 59 32.21 -6.68 -3.73
C SER A 59 33.04 -6.76 -2.44
N HIS A 60 32.55 -7.45 -1.40
CA HIS A 60 33.32 -7.60 -0.16
C HIS A 60 34.68 -8.27 -0.37
N LEU A 61 34.77 -9.21 -1.32
CA LEU A 61 35.96 -10.04 -1.57
C LEU A 61 36.90 -9.44 -2.63
N ILE A 62 36.69 -8.18 -3.03
CA ILE A 62 37.42 -7.56 -4.14
C ILE A 62 38.26 -6.39 -3.62
N ASP A 63 39.54 -6.38 -3.99
CA ASP A 63 40.49 -5.36 -3.54
C ASP A 63 40.12 -3.94 -3.99
N ASP A 64 39.60 -3.78 -5.21
CA ASP A 64 39.18 -2.49 -5.77
C ASP A 64 38.12 -1.78 -4.91
N TYR A 65 37.34 -2.54 -4.14
CA TYR A 65 36.32 -2.03 -3.22
C TYR A 65 36.75 -2.08 -1.75
N GLY A 66 38.02 -2.40 -1.47
CA GLY A 66 38.65 -2.27 -0.16
C GLY A 66 38.62 -3.51 0.72
N ASN A 67 38.39 -4.71 0.16
CA ASN A 67 38.34 -5.97 0.92
C ASN A 67 37.45 -5.86 2.17
N THR A 68 36.24 -5.32 1.99
CA THR A 68 35.36 -4.94 3.12
C THR A 68 34.81 -6.13 3.90
N PHE A 69 35.05 -7.38 3.48
CA PHE A 69 34.83 -8.56 4.33
C PHE A 69 35.61 -8.46 5.66
N ARG A 70 36.73 -7.74 5.69
CA ARG A 70 37.50 -7.51 6.92
C ARG A 70 36.73 -6.74 7.98
N MET A 71 35.78 -5.88 7.58
CA MET A 71 34.93 -5.17 8.54
C MET A 71 34.00 -6.16 9.27
N ILE A 72 33.53 -7.18 8.55
CA ILE A 72 32.67 -8.23 9.11
C ILE A 72 33.46 -9.08 10.11
N GLU A 73 34.71 -9.41 9.78
CA GLU A 73 35.62 -10.13 10.69
C GLU A 73 36.00 -9.26 11.91
N GLN A 74 36.22 -7.95 11.72
CA GLN A 74 36.52 -7.01 12.81
C GLN A 74 35.35 -6.78 13.77
N ASP A 75 34.11 -6.97 13.29
CA ASP A 75 32.90 -6.93 14.10
C ASP A 75 32.62 -8.29 14.80
N ASP A 76 33.59 -9.20 14.79
CA ASP A 76 33.56 -10.54 15.40
C ASP A 76 32.43 -11.44 14.86
N PHE A 77 32.04 -11.32 13.59
CA PHE A 77 31.08 -12.24 12.99
C PHE A 77 31.76 -13.44 12.33
N ASP A 78 31.30 -14.64 12.67
CA ASP A 78 31.75 -15.88 12.03
C ASP A 78 31.16 -15.97 10.61
N ILE A 79 32.03 -15.91 9.61
CA ILE A 79 31.62 -16.01 8.21
C ILE A 79 31.46 -17.48 7.83
N GLY A 80 30.21 -17.96 7.81
CA GLY A 80 29.87 -19.33 7.45
C GLY A 80 30.18 -19.69 5.99
N SER A 81 30.18 -18.71 5.07
CA SER A 81 30.54 -18.93 3.65
C SER A 81 31.05 -17.67 2.95
N LYS A 82 32.10 -17.81 2.12
CA LYS A 82 32.62 -16.76 1.24
C LYS A 82 32.45 -17.16 -0.23
N LEU A 83 31.71 -16.37 -1.01
CA LEU A 83 31.41 -16.66 -2.42
C LEU A 83 31.94 -15.57 -3.35
N HIS A 84 32.86 -15.95 -4.24
CA HIS A 84 33.29 -15.08 -5.33
C HIS A 84 32.21 -15.07 -6.42
N THR A 85 31.40 -14.03 -6.44
CA THR A 85 30.23 -13.90 -7.34
C THR A 85 30.36 -12.77 -8.36
N ILE A 86 31.43 -11.99 -8.31
CA ILE A 86 31.67 -10.91 -9.27
C ILE A 86 32.47 -11.42 -10.45
N VAL A 87 31.91 -11.22 -11.65
CA VAL A 87 32.65 -11.35 -12.91
C VAL A 87 33.29 -10.02 -13.26
N ARG A 88 34.52 -10.08 -13.78
CA ARG A 88 35.32 -8.88 -14.06
C ARG A 88 34.98 -8.33 -15.44
N GLY A 89 34.82 -7.02 -15.55
CA GLY A 89 34.50 -6.30 -16.78
C GLY A 89 34.01 -4.87 -16.50
N GLU A 90 33.36 -4.67 -15.35
CA GLU A 90 32.90 -3.36 -14.84
C GLU A 90 31.99 -2.61 -15.83
N ASP A 91 31.28 -3.37 -16.65
CA ASP A 91 30.25 -2.98 -17.60
C ASP A 91 28.92 -3.71 -17.29
N GLU A 92 27.89 -3.44 -18.08
CA GLU A 92 26.56 -4.00 -17.91
C GLU A 92 26.55 -5.53 -18.09
N ALA A 93 27.38 -6.06 -19.00
CA ALA A 93 27.48 -7.50 -19.24
C ALA A 93 28.05 -8.23 -18.01
N ALA A 94 29.17 -7.75 -17.46
CA ALA A 94 29.78 -8.31 -16.26
C ALA A 94 28.86 -8.23 -15.04
N MET A 95 28.01 -7.19 -14.94
CA MET A 95 26.99 -7.09 -13.89
C MET A 95 25.96 -8.24 -13.99
N VAL A 96 25.46 -8.53 -15.19
CA VAL A 96 24.51 -9.64 -15.42
C VAL A 96 25.18 -11.00 -15.18
N GLU A 97 26.40 -11.19 -15.67
CA GLU A 97 27.16 -12.42 -15.43
C GLU A 97 27.43 -12.65 -13.95
N SER A 98 27.64 -11.58 -13.17
CA SER A 98 27.79 -11.65 -11.71
C SER A 98 26.52 -12.16 -11.01
N VAL A 99 25.34 -11.73 -11.47
CA VAL A 99 24.05 -12.27 -11.00
C VAL A 99 23.95 -13.76 -11.30
N GLY A 100 24.27 -14.18 -12.53
CA GLY A 100 24.29 -15.59 -12.91
C GLY A 100 25.26 -16.41 -12.07
N LEU A 101 26.45 -15.88 -11.79
CA LEU A 101 27.47 -16.54 -10.98
C LEU A 101 27.04 -16.70 -9.50
N ALA A 102 26.30 -15.75 -8.95
CA ALA A 102 25.68 -15.89 -7.64
C ALA A 102 24.62 -17.01 -7.65
N LEU A 103 23.74 -17.03 -8.67
CA LEU A 103 22.65 -18.01 -8.78
C LEU A 103 23.13 -19.45 -8.95
N VAL A 104 24.30 -19.70 -9.54
CA VAL A 104 24.86 -21.06 -9.63
C VAL A 104 25.54 -21.52 -8.32
N LYS A 105 25.94 -20.59 -7.44
CA LYS A 105 26.67 -20.91 -6.19
C LYS A 105 25.77 -20.93 -4.95
N LEU A 106 24.76 -20.07 -4.91
CA LEU A 106 23.87 -19.92 -3.75
C LEU A 106 23.07 -21.19 -3.41
N PRO A 107 22.55 -21.98 -4.38
CA PRO A 107 21.69 -23.12 -4.04
C PRO A 107 22.36 -24.17 -3.14
N ASP A 108 23.61 -24.53 -3.43
CA ASP A 108 24.35 -25.51 -2.62
C ASP A 108 24.61 -24.99 -1.20
N VAL A 109 24.88 -23.69 -1.06
CA VAL A 109 25.10 -23.04 0.23
C VAL A 109 23.80 -22.98 1.02
N LEU A 110 22.71 -22.52 0.42
CA LEU A 110 21.40 -22.42 1.07
C LEU A 110 20.87 -23.81 1.46
N HIS A 111 21.09 -24.83 0.63
CA HIS A 111 20.73 -26.22 0.95
C HIS A 111 21.52 -26.78 2.15
N ARG A 112 22.80 -26.42 2.27
CA ARG A 112 23.64 -26.80 3.42
C ARG A 112 23.24 -26.05 4.70
N LEU A 113 23.05 -24.73 4.60
CA LEU A 113 22.72 -23.88 5.75
C LEU A 113 21.30 -24.13 6.26
N ARG A 114 20.35 -24.47 5.37
CA ARG A 114 18.91 -24.66 5.68
C ARG A 114 18.34 -23.54 6.56
N PRO A 115 18.41 -22.27 6.13
CA PRO A 115 17.86 -21.16 6.88
C PRO A 115 16.33 -21.21 6.88
N ASP A 116 15.73 -20.83 8.00
CA ASP A 116 14.28 -20.61 8.07
C ASP A 116 13.91 -19.28 7.38
N VAL A 117 14.79 -18.26 7.49
CA VAL A 117 14.63 -16.93 6.87
C VAL A 117 15.98 -16.43 6.31
N LEU A 118 15.97 -15.87 5.10
CA LEU A 118 17.06 -15.10 4.51
C LEU A 118 16.75 -13.60 4.61
N VAL A 119 17.66 -12.82 5.21
CA VAL A 119 17.58 -11.36 5.23
C VAL A 119 18.28 -10.79 4.01
N VAL A 120 17.55 -10.01 3.21
CA VAL A 120 18.03 -9.37 1.98
C VAL A 120 17.81 -7.87 2.08
N HIS A 121 18.81 -7.09 1.69
CA HIS A 121 18.76 -5.63 1.80
C HIS A 121 18.85 -4.93 0.44
N GLY A 122 18.02 -3.90 0.26
CA GLY A 122 18.22 -2.87 -0.74
C GLY A 122 17.74 -3.25 -2.15
N ASP A 123 18.49 -2.79 -3.14
CA ASP A 123 18.04 -2.58 -4.52
C ASP A 123 19.10 -2.95 -5.58
N ARG A 124 20.22 -3.56 -5.16
CA ARG A 124 21.33 -3.91 -6.05
C ARG A 124 21.12 -5.26 -6.73
N PHE A 125 21.82 -5.46 -7.84
CA PHE A 125 21.81 -6.71 -8.61
C PHE A 125 22.17 -7.94 -7.75
N ASP A 126 23.11 -7.81 -6.79
CA ASP A 126 23.46 -8.90 -5.87
C ASP A 126 22.25 -9.33 -5.00
N ALA A 127 21.45 -8.36 -4.54
CA ALA A 127 20.27 -8.62 -3.71
C ALA A 127 19.14 -9.31 -4.51
N LEU A 128 19.04 -9.01 -5.81
CA LEU A 128 18.12 -9.72 -6.70
C LEU A 128 18.49 -11.20 -6.82
N ALA A 129 19.78 -11.52 -6.98
CA ALA A 129 20.25 -12.90 -7.03
C ALA A 129 19.90 -13.67 -5.73
N LEU A 130 20.11 -13.04 -4.57
CA LEU A 130 19.75 -13.60 -3.27
C LEU A 130 18.24 -13.87 -3.16
N ALA A 131 17.41 -12.90 -3.52
CA ALA A 131 15.96 -13.01 -3.46
C ALA A 131 15.44 -14.09 -4.41
N THR A 132 15.96 -14.15 -5.64
CA THR A 132 15.58 -15.17 -6.62
C THR A 132 15.95 -16.57 -6.15
N ALA A 133 17.18 -16.78 -5.65
CA ALA A 133 17.62 -18.08 -5.15
C ALA A 133 16.75 -18.55 -3.97
N ALA A 134 16.50 -17.68 -2.98
CA ALA A 134 15.69 -18.03 -1.82
C ALA A 134 14.22 -18.32 -2.18
N ALA A 135 13.59 -17.48 -3.01
CA ALA A 135 12.20 -17.65 -3.42
C ALA A 135 11.99 -18.98 -4.16
N LEU A 136 12.87 -19.32 -5.12
CA LEU A 136 12.78 -20.58 -5.87
C LEU A 136 13.08 -21.83 -5.02
N MET A 137 13.83 -21.67 -3.94
CA MET A 137 14.14 -22.75 -3.00
C MET A 137 13.16 -22.86 -1.83
N ASN A 138 12.07 -22.10 -1.85
CA ASN A 138 11.10 -22.04 -0.76
C ASN A 138 11.75 -21.66 0.60
N ILE A 139 12.59 -20.62 0.58
CA ILE A 139 13.17 -20.00 1.78
C ILE A 139 12.50 -18.64 1.99
N ARG A 140 12.01 -18.37 3.21
CA ARG A 140 11.39 -17.09 3.55
C ARG A 140 12.39 -15.95 3.38
N ILE A 141 11.93 -14.79 2.92
CA ILE A 141 12.78 -13.62 2.69
C ILE A 141 12.22 -12.46 3.50
N LEU A 142 13.09 -11.85 4.32
CA LEU A 142 12.85 -10.53 4.90
C LEU A 142 13.58 -9.49 4.06
N HIS A 143 12.83 -8.70 3.28
CA HIS A 143 13.38 -7.63 2.46
C HIS A 143 13.41 -6.31 3.23
N LEU A 144 14.61 -5.76 3.40
CA LEU A 144 14.83 -4.46 4.04
C LEU A 144 14.93 -3.35 2.99
N GLU A 145 14.41 -2.16 3.33
CA GLU A 145 14.46 -0.96 2.47
C GLU A 145 13.66 -1.12 1.16
N GLY A 146 12.60 -1.93 1.21
CA GLY A 146 11.55 -1.98 0.19
C GLY A 146 10.66 -0.72 0.19
N GLY A 147 10.00 -0.46 -0.93
CA GLY A 147 9.04 0.65 -1.06
C GLY A 147 9.64 2.04 -1.27
N GLU A 148 10.95 2.23 -1.19
CA GLU A 148 11.59 3.50 -1.53
C GLU A 148 11.70 3.72 -3.06
N VAL A 149 11.87 4.97 -3.49
CA VAL A 149 12.01 5.40 -4.90
C VAL A 149 13.31 6.17 -5.08
N SER A 150 14.10 5.87 -6.10
CA SER A 150 15.45 6.40 -6.31
C SER A 150 15.71 6.91 -7.75
N GLY A 151 14.78 6.70 -8.68
CA GLY A 151 14.79 7.30 -10.02
C GLY A 151 15.81 6.68 -10.98
N THR A 152 16.13 5.39 -10.80
CA THR A 152 17.06 4.64 -11.66
C THR A 152 16.60 3.18 -11.83
N ILE A 153 17.39 2.34 -12.52
CA ILE A 153 17.12 0.90 -12.64
C ILE A 153 17.01 0.20 -11.28
N ASP A 154 17.64 0.76 -10.25
CA ASP A 154 17.57 0.32 -8.85
C ASP A 154 16.10 0.22 -8.38
N ASP A 155 15.18 1.07 -8.88
CA ASP A 155 13.75 0.99 -8.52
C ASP A 155 13.09 -0.28 -9.05
N SER A 156 13.36 -0.64 -10.31
CA SER A 156 12.86 -1.88 -10.89
C SER A 156 13.39 -3.10 -10.14
N ILE A 157 14.67 -3.09 -9.78
CA ILE A 157 15.29 -4.17 -9.00
C ILE A 157 14.67 -4.25 -7.60
N ARG A 158 14.55 -3.11 -6.89
CA ARG A 158 13.95 -3.05 -5.55
C ARG A 158 12.55 -3.64 -5.54
N HIS A 159 11.70 -3.25 -6.49
CA HIS A 159 10.31 -3.68 -6.53
C HIS A 159 10.16 -5.14 -7.02
N ALA A 160 11.06 -5.62 -7.88
CA ALA A 160 11.16 -7.05 -8.20
C ALA A 160 11.55 -7.88 -6.97
N ILE A 161 12.54 -7.43 -6.18
CA ILE A 161 12.91 -8.06 -4.91
C ILE A 161 11.71 -8.06 -3.95
N SER A 162 11.01 -6.93 -3.81
CA SER A 162 9.80 -6.87 -2.98
C SER A 162 8.78 -7.90 -3.44
N LYS A 163 8.56 -8.08 -4.75
CA LYS A 163 7.63 -9.10 -5.27
C LYS A 163 8.06 -10.53 -4.96
N LEU A 164 9.35 -10.82 -4.89
CA LEU A 164 9.89 -12.12 -4.45
C LEU A 164 9.85 -12.31 -2.93
N ALA A 165 9.93 -11.23 -2.16
CA ALA A 165 10.07 -11.28 -0.71
C ALA A 165 8.76 -11.62 0.02
N HIS A 166 8.88 -12.35 1.13
CA HIS A 166 7.71 -12.85 1.89
C HIS A 166 7.32 -11.92 3.03
N TYR A 167 8.30 -11.19 3.56
CA TYR A 167 8.17 -10.23 4.64
C TYR A 167 8.96 -8.98 4.28
N HIS A 168 8.50 -7.82 4.74
CA HIS A 168 9.08 -6.52 4.40
C HIS A 168 9.35 -5.72 5.66
N ALA A 169 10.51 -5.07 5.73
CA ALA A 169 10.77 -4.03 6.72
C ALA A 169 11.16 -2.73 6.00
N CYS A 170 10.24 -1.76 6.01
CA CYS A 170 10.41 -0.47 5.36
C CYS A 170 10.82 0.62 6.35
N CYS A 171 11.38 1.72 5.82
CA CYS A 171 12.01 2.77 6.62
C CYS A 171 11.09 3.98 6.87
N THR A 172 10.12 4.25 5.98
CA THR A 172 9.24 5.42 6.04
C THR A 172 7.79 5.03 5.80
N ARG A 173 6.86 5.89 6.23
CA ARG A 173 5.42 5.72 6.00
C ARG A 173 5.09 5.76 4.50
N SER A 174 5.79 6.59 3.72
CA SER A 174 5.61 6.61 2.26
C SER A 174 6.06 5.29 1.63
N ALA A 175 7.18 4.72 2.07
CA ALA A 175 7.64 3.42 1.58
C ALA A 175 6.67 2.27 1.95
N GLU A 176 6.09 2.29 3.16
CA GLU A 176 5.01 1.38 3.55
C GLU A 176 3.82 1.47 2.57
N GLN A 177 3.37 2.69 2.27
CA GLN A 177 2.26 2.92 1.34
C GLN A 177 2.59 2.46 -0.09
N HIS A 178 3.83 2.64 -0.56
CA HIS A 178 4.24 2.14 -1.86
C HIS A 178 4.21 0.60 -1.93
N LEU A 179 4.65 -0.11 -0.88
CA LEU A 179 4.57 -1.56 -0.82
C LEU A 179 3.10 -2.04 -0.88
N ILE A 180 2.23 -1.41 -0.09
CA ILE A 180 0.78 -1.71 -0.09
C ILE A 180 0.18 -1.41 -1.47
N ALA A 181 0.51 -0.27 -2.09
CA ALA A 181 0.04 0.11 -3.42
C ALA A 181 0.54 -0.86 -4.51
N MET A 182 1.74 -1.43 -4.33
CA MET A 182 2.25 -2.53 -5.15
C MET A 182 1.61 -3.88 -4.79
N CYS A 183 0.55 -3.93 -3.97
CA CYS A 183 -0.21 -5.14 -3.67
C CYS A 183 0.56 -6.13 -2.79
N GLU A 184 1.43 -5.63 -1.90
CA GLU A 184 1.99 -6.43 -0.80
C GLU A 184 1.00 -6.51 0.36
N ASP A 185 0.94 -7.66 1.04
CA ASP A 185 0.09 -7.86 2.21
C ASP A 185 0.57 -7.00 3.39
N HIS A 186 -0.30 -6.12 3.88
CA HIS A 186 -0.01 -5.25 5.02
C HIS A 186 0.39 -6.02 6.29
N ALA A 187 -0.16 -7.21 6.53
CA ALA A 187 0.20 -8.02 7.69
C ALA A 187 1.67 -8.49 7.67
N ARG A 188 2.30 -8.48 6.48
CA ARG A 188 3.69 -8.88 6.24
C ARG A 188 4.64 -7.69 6.09
N ILE A 189 4.17 -6.47 6.35
CA ILE A 189 4.97 -5.24 6.27
C ILE A 189 5.18 -4.68 7.68
N LEU A 190 6.44 -4.46 8.03
CA LEU A 190 6.86 -3.77 9.24
C LEU A 190 7.42 -2.38 8.88
N LEU A 191 6.81 -1.32 9.39
CA LEU A 191 7.44 -0.01 9.45
C LEU A 191 8.44 0.02 10.62
N ALA A 192 9.70 -0.30 10.33
CA ALA A 192 10.76 -0.39 11.34
C ALA A 192 11.51 0.93 11.53
N GLY A 193 11.73 1.67 10.44
CA GLY A 193 12.84 2.63 10.34
C GLY A 193 14.10 1.97 9.78
N CYS A 194 15.04 2.76 9.29
CA CYS A 194 16.30 2.29 8.74
C CYS A 194 17.26 1.88 9.87
N PRO A 195 17.81 0.66 9.87
CA PRO A 195 18.75 0.21 10.92
C PRO A 195 20.02 1.05 11.03
N SER A 196 20.39 1.80 9.99
CA SER A 196 21.50 2.76 10.09
C SER A 196 21.23 3.81 11.18
N TYR A 197 19.97 4.21 11.39
CA TYR A 197 19.59 5.20 12.40
C TYR A 197 19.81 4.73 13.83
N ASP A 198 19.75 3.43 14.09
CA ASP A 198 20.10 2.85 15.40
C ASP A 198 21.56 3.18 15.76
N LYS A 199 22.45 3.26 14.74
CA LYS A 199 23.83 3.75 14.92
C LYS A 199 23.94 5.26 14.84
N LEU A 200 23.32 5.93 13.86
CA LEU A 200 23.44 7.39 13.67
C LEU A 200 23.01 8.17 14.92
N LEU A 201 21.88 7.81 15.53
CA LEU A 201 21.34 8.52 16.68
C LEU A 201 22.08 8.17 17.99
N ALA A 202 22.69 7.00 18.08
CA ALA A 202 23.54 6.60 19.20
C ALA A 202 24.96 7.19 19.10
N ALA A 203 25.48 7.37 17.88
CA ALA A 203 26.84 7.83 17.59
C ALA A 203 26.94 9.33 17.35
N HIS A 204 25.90 10.13 17.67
CA HIS A 204 25.83 11.55 17.33
C HIS A 204 27.00 12.39 17.88
N TYR A 205 27.68 11.93 18.92
CA TYR A 205 28.93 12.52 19.39
C TYR A 205 29.89 11.43 19.87
N ARG A 206 31.09 11.40 19.31
CA ARG A 206 32.23 10.63 19.84
C ARG A 206 33.31 11.60 20.27
N ASP A 207 33.93 11.40 21.42
CA ASP A 207 34.99 12.29 21.91
C ASP A 207 36.23 12.33 20.98
N ASP A 208 36.45 11.26 20.19
CA ASP A 208 37.57 11.10 19.25
C ASP A 208 37.27 11.64 17.83
N TYR A 209 36.14 12.32 17.59
CA TYR A 209 35.72 12.73 16.25
C TYR A 209 36.76 13.62 15.53
N MET A 210 37.45 14.50 16.24
CA MET A 210 38.50 15.34 15.66
C MET A 210 39.73 14.54 15.23
N ASP A 211 40.07 13.47 15.97
CA ASP A 211 41.18 12.60 15.59
C ASP A 211 40.81 11.77 14.37
N ILE A 212 39.56 11.34 14.25
CA ILE A 212 39.02 10.72 13.04
C ILE A 212 39.14 11.69 11.85
N ILE A 213 38.72 12.95 11.99
CA ILE A 213 38.85 13.97 10.93
C ILE A 213 40.32 14.13 10.51
N LYS A 214 41.24 14.27 11.46
CA LYS A 214 42.68 14.43 11.16
C LYS A 214 43.26 13.21 10.46
N ASN A 215 42.92 12.00 10.91
CA ASN A 215 43.40 10.75 10.32
C ASN A 215 43.00 10.62 8.84
N TRP A 216 41.77 11.02 8.49
CA TRP A 216 41.26 10.88 7.12
C TRP A 216 41.54 12.08 6.22
N LEU A 217 41.61 13.30 6.77
CA LEU A 217 41.69 14.53 5.98
C LEU A 217 42.99 15.34 6.20
N GLY A 218 43.69 15.14 7.31
CA GLY A 218 44.96 15.78 7.67
C GLY A 218 44.88 16.71 8.90
N ASP A 219 46.02 16.98 9.52
CA ASP A 219 46.12 17.62 10.85
C ASP A 219 45.55 19.03 10.96
N HIS A 220 45.52 19.78 9.85
CA HIS A 220 45.08 21.18 9.82
C HIS A 220 43.58 21.35 9.57
N VAL A 221 42.85 20.25 9.41
CA VAL A 221 41.43 20.27 9.03
C VAL A 221 40.57 20.51 10.27
N LYS A 222 39.67 21.48 10.17
CA LYS A 222 38.71 21.81 11.22
C LYS A 222 37.38 21.14 10.93
N GLU A 223 36.59 20.91 11.98
CA GLU A 223 35.19 20.56 11.80
C GLU A 223 34.50 21.59 10.90
N HIS A 224 33.58 21.10 10.07
CA HIS A 224 32.71 21.92 9.23
C HIS A 224 33.44 22.66 8.08
N ASP A 225 34.76 22.46 7.93
CA ASP A 225 35.59 23.08 6.89
C ASP A 225 36.21 22.04 5.92
N TYR A 226 35.44 20.99 5.59
CA TYR A 226 35.81 20.00 4.58
C TYR A 226 34.58 19.44 3.86
N ILE A 227 34.81 18.77 2.73
CA ILE A 227 33.77 18.17 1.89
C ILE A 227 33.92 16.65 1.90
N VAL A 228 32.79 15.95 1.96
CA VAL A 228 32.72 14.51 1.66
C VAL A 228 32.09 14.34 0.27
N ALA A 229 32.84 13.80 -0.67
CA ALA A 229 32.41 13.58 -2.05
C ALA A 229 32.20 12.09 -2.33
N LEU A 230 30.98 11.71 -2.74
CA LEU A 230 30.63 10.33 -3.08
C LEU A 230 29.61 10.30 -4.22
N GLN A 231 30.11 10.09 -5.44
CA GLN A 231 29.33 9.98 -6.67
C GLN A 231 29.45 8.55 -7.23
N HIS A 232 28.31 7.99 -7.65
CA HIS A 232 28.18 6.70 -8.31
C HIS A 232 27.72 6.89 -9.76
N PRO A 233 28.09 5.97 -10.67
CA PRO A 233 27.62 6.02 -12.04
C PRO A 233 26.14 5.65 -12.11
N VAL A 234 25.41 6.20 -13.07
CA VAL A 234 24.06 5.78 -13.44
C VAL A 234 24.19 4.87 -14.67
N THR A 235 23.83 3.60 -14.50
CA THR A 235 24.08 2.55 -15.50
C THR A 235 23.36 2.78 -16.83
N THR A 236 22.23 3.49 -16.82
CA THR A 236 21.48 3.83 -18.04
C THR A 236 22.13 4.92 -18.89
N ASP A 237 23.03 5.73 -18.31
CA ASP A 237 23.73 6.81 -19.01
C ASP A 237 25.12 7.04 -18.41
N ILE A 238 26.03 6.10 -18.70
CA ILE A 238 27.42 6.16 -18.24
C ILE A 238 28.12 7.41 -18.79
N LYS A 239 27.89 7.78 -20.06
CA LYS A 239 28.55 8.94 -20.68
C LYS A 239 28.22 10.23 -19.94
N ASN A 240 26.95 10.46 -19.62
CA ASN A 240 26.55 11.61 -18.83
C ASN A 240 27.08 11.53 -17.39
N SER A 241 27.10 10.34 -16.78
CA SER A 241 27.69 10.13 -15.45
C SER A 241 29.17 10.55 -15.40
N ILE A 242 29.95 10.21 -16.44
CA ILE A 242 31.34 10.63 -16.59
C ILE A 242 31.46 12.15 -16.72
N LYS A 243 30.63 12.78 -17.56
CA LYS A 243 30.61 14.23 -17.72
C LYS A 243 30.29 14.97 -16.41
N ILE A 244 29.25 14.54 -15.69
CA ILE A 244 28.88 15.13 -14.39
C ILE A 244 30.03 14.98 -13.39
N TYR A 245 30.69 13.83 -13.36
CA TYR A 245 31.81 13.58 -12.46
C TYR A 245 33.03 14.45 -12.79
N GLU A 246 33.35 14.63 -14.07
CA GLU A 246 34.40 15.56 -14.53
C GLU A 246 34.12 16.99 -14.06
N LEU A 247 32.90 17.48 -14.29
CA LEU A 247 32.48 18.83 -13.88
C LEU A 247 32.46 19.01 -12.36
N MET A 248 32.04 17.98 -11.62
CA MET A 248 32.07 17.97 -10.16
C MET A 248 33.50 18.09 -9.63
N LEU A 249 34.44 17.32 -10.19
CA LEU A 249 35.84 17.40 -9.80
C LEU A 249 36.44 18.77 -10.14
N ASP A 250 36.13 19.33 -11.31
CA ASP A 250 36.57 20.68 -11.68
C ASP A 250 36.03 21.74 -10.71
N ALA A 251 34.75 21.65 -10.33
CA ALA A 251 34.16 22.54 -9.34
C ALA A 251 34.82 22.40 -7.97
N LEU A 252 35.13 21.17 -7.52
CA LEU A 252 35.81 20.92 -6.25
C LEU A 252 37.25 21.42 -6.24
N ILE A 253 37.98 21.26 -7.35
CA ILE A 253 39.34 21.78 -7.52
C ILE A 253 39.31 23.32 -7.43
N SER A 254 38.39 23.97 -8.14
CA SER A 254 38.24 25.43 -8.09
C SER A 254 37.77 25.95 -6.72
N PHE A 255 36.88 25.24 -6.04
CA PHE A 255 36.39 25.62 -4.71
C PHE A 255 37.47 25.46 -3.63
N ASN A 256 38.48 24.63 -3.89
CA ASN A 256 39.76 24.59 -3.19
C ASN A 256 39.65 24.35 -1.65
N LYS A 257 38.65 23.57 -1.23
CA LYS A 257 38.48 23.09 0.14
C LYS A 257 38.95 21.65 0.28
N ARG A 258 39.39 21.28 1.48
CA ARG A 258 39.78 19.91 1.82
C ARG A 258 38.62 18.96 1.48
N THR A 259 38.88 17.95 0.66
CA THR A 259 37.84 17.03 0.18
C THR A 259 38.26 15.58 0.39
N LEU A 260 37.47 14.82 1.14
CA LEU A 260 37.52 13.37 1.18
C LEU A 260 36.66 12.82 0.05
N ILE A 261 37.25 12.10 -0.89
CA ILE A 261 36.54 11.50 -2.03
C ILE A 261 36.57 9.98 -1.91
N LEU A 262 35.38 9.38 -1.93
CA LEU A 262 35.22 7.94 -1.86
C LEU A 262 35.04 7.36 -3.26
N PHE A 263 35.62 6.17 -3.49
CA PHE A 263 35.47 5.46 -4.75
C PHE A 263 34.01 5.03 -4.97
N PRO A 264 33.53 5.01 -6.24
CA PRO A 264 32.18 4.58 -6.57
C PRO A 264 31.95 3.10 -6.24
N ASN A 265 30.69 2.66 -6.31
CA ASN A 265 30.33 1.25 -6.18
C ASN A 265 30.75 0.47 -7.44
N ILE A 266 30.54 -0.85 -7.42
CA ILE A 266 30.89 -1.77 -8.52
C ILE A 266 30.00 -1.66 -9.75
N ASP A 267 29.03 -0.75 -9.75
CA ASP A 267 28.11 -0.58 -10.84
C ASP A 267 28.83 -0.24 -12.17
N ALA A 268 28.18 -0.56 -13.29
CA ALA A 268 28.75 -0.38 -14.63
C ALA A 268 29.22 1.07 -14.83
N GLY A 269 30.45 1.24 -15.34
CA GLY A 269 31.09 2.54 -15.52
C GLY A 269 31.98 3.01 -14.36
N SER A 270 32.07 2.24 -13.27
CA SER A 270 32.91 2.57 -12.10
C SER A 270 34.40 2.77 -12.45
N LYS A 271 34.97 1.95 -13.34
CA LYS A 271 36.36 2.11 -13.80
C LYS A 271 36.60 3.40 -14.58
N GLU A 272 35.63 3.82 -15.40
CA GLU A 272 35.75 5.07 -16.15
C GLU A 272 35.70 6.29 -15.21
N MET A 273 34.88 6.24 -14.16
CA MET A 273 34.90 7.27 -13.11
C MET A 273 36.26 7.32 -12.39
N VAL A 274 36.82 6.17 -12.01
CA VAL A 274 38.17 6.12 -11.40
C VAL A 274 39.23 6.66 -12.37
N ARG A 275 39.12 6.38 -13.67
CA ARG A 275 40.01 6.93 -14.70
C ARG A 275 39.90 8.46 -14.78
N VAL A 276 38.69 9.03 -14.70
CA VAL A 276 38.49 10.49 -14.63
C VAL A 276 39.20 11.08 -13.42
N MET A 277 39.00 10.50 -12.23
CA MET A 277 39.65 10.94 -10.99
C MET A 277 41.18 10.95 -11.13
N ARG A 278 41.74 9.89 -11.72
CA ARG A 278 43.18 9.77 -11.98
C ARG A 278 43.68 10.81 -12.99
N LYS A 279 42.97 11.01 -14.11
CA LYS A 279 43.32 12.00 -15.15
C LYS A 279 43.31 13.43 -14.61
N LYS A 280 42.37 13.75 -13.70
CA LYS A 280 42.29 15.05 -13.01
C LYS A 280 43.34 15.22 -11.89
N GLY A 281 44.18 14.20 -11.64
CA GLY A 281 45.25 14.26 -10.64
C GLY A 281 44.75 14.23 -9.18
N VAL A 282 43.48 13.86 -8.95
CA VAL A 282 42.84 13.93 -7.63
C VAL A 282 43.57 13.07 -6.58
N GLU A 283 44.06 11.89 -6.96
CA GLU A 283 44.77 10.98 -6.04
C GLU A 283 46.07 11.59 -5.48
N GLN A 284 46.71 12.51 -6.22
CA GLN A 284 47.97 13.15 -5.84
C GLN A 284 47.79 14.61 -5.40
N HIS A 285 46.56 15.13 -5.47
CA HIS A 285 46.30 16.55 -5.23
C HIS A 285 46.30 16.87 -3.73
N PRO A 286 46.98 17.94 -3.28
CA PRO A 286 47.17 18.23 -1.86
C PRO A 286 45.86 18.43 -1.09
N ASN A 287 44.79 18.88 -1.74
CA ASN A 287 43.47 19.09 -1.12
C ASN A 287 42.57 17.84 -1.06
N PHE A 288 42.90 16.79 -1.80
CA PHE A 288 42.06 15.61 -1.88
C PHE A 288 42.63 14.47 -1.05
N ARG A 289 41.72 13.61 -0.58
CA ARG A 289 42.03 12.31 0.01
C ARG A 289 41.13 11.30 -0.67
N ALA A 290 41.70 10.51 -1.57
CA ALA A 290 40.98 9.49 -2.30
C ALA A 290 41.03 8.17 -1.54
N VAL A 291 39.89 7.62 -1.15
CA VAL A 291 39.82 6.40 -0.33
C VAL A 291 38.81 5.41 -0.88
N LYS A 292 39.15 4.12 -0.81
CA LYS A 292 38.24 3.06 -1.23
C LYS A 292 37.06 2.94 -0.28
N HIS A 293 37.30 2.89 1.02
CA HIS A 293 36.29 2.74 2.07
C HIS A 293 36.76 3.38 3.39
N VAL A 294 35.80 3.85 4.17
CA VAL A 294 35.95 4.31 5.56
C VAL A 294 35.05 3.45 6.43
N PRO A 295 35.54 2.89 7.56
CA PRO A 295 34.70 2.14 8.50
C PRO A 295 33.45 2.93 8.89
N PHE A 296 32.29 2.27 8.95
CA PHE A 296 31.00 2.97 9.02
C PHE A 296 30.89 3.94 10.20
N GLU A 297 31.32 3.53 11.40
CA GLU A 297 31.34 4.40 12.60
C GLU A 297 32.16 5.68 12.41
N GLN A 298 33.31 5.56 11.74
CA GLN A 298 34.16 6.72 11.45
C GLN A 298 33.54 7.57 10.33
N PHE A 299 32.95 6.93 9.32
CA PHE A 299 32.27 7.62 8.23
C PHE A 299 31.09 8.46 8.73
N ILE A 300 30.34 7.98 9.73
CA ILE A 300 29.29 8.75 10.41
C ILE A 300 29.86 10.06 10.96
N GLN A 301 30.99 10.03 11.68
CA GLN A 301 31.62 11.24 12.21
C GLN A 301 32.07 12.18 11.09
N LEU A 302 32.64 11.62 10.01
CA LEU A 302 33.07 12.42 8.87
C LEU A 302 31.90 13.13 8.18
N VAL A 303 30.73 12.51 8.06
CA VAL A 303 29.54 13.17 7.46
C VAL A 303 28.88 14.12 8.45
N CYS A 304 28.79 13.75 9.74
CA CYS A 304 28.21 14.58 10.80
C CYS A 304 28.90 15.94 10.88
N HIS A 305 30.24 15.97 10.79
CA HIS A 305 31.02 17.19 10.91
C HIS A 305 31.42 17.82 9.57
N ALA A 306 30.95 17.30 8.42
CA ALA A 306 31.30 17.84 7.10
C ALA A 306 30.74 19.25 6.89
N GLY A 307 31.48 20.11 6.18
CA GLY A 307 30.98 21.40 5.69
C GLY A 307 29.85 21.22 4.67
N ALA A 308 29.98 20.22 3.80
CA ALA A 308 28.91 19.70 2.95
C ALA A 308 29.24 18.28 2.46
N MET A 309 28.22 17.53 2.08
CA MET A 309 28.35 16.31 1.29
C MET A 309 27.91 16.57 -0.15
N ILE A 310 28.65 16.05 -1.14
CA ILE A 310 28.33 16.21 -2.56
C ILE A 310 28.38 14.87 -3.28
N GLY A 311 27.43 14.66 -4.20
CA GLY A 311 27.43 13.53 -5.10
C GLY A 311 26.01 13.00 -5.32
N ASN A 312 25.80 11.69 -5.28
CA ASN A 312 24.48 11.07 -5.44
C ASN A 312 24.29 9.80 -4.58
N SER A 313 25.03 9.74 -3.47
CA SER A 313 24.94 8.65 -2.50
C SER A 313 23.61 8.70 -1.75
N SER A 314 23.09 7.51 -1.41
CA SER A 314 21.91 7.38 -0.54
C SER A 314 22.15 7.99 0.84
N CYS A 315 23.38 7.98 1.34
CA CYS A 315 23.75 8.59 2.62
C CYS A 315 23.41 10.09 2.64
N GLY A 316 23.64 10.82 1.55
CA GLY A 316 23.32 12.26 1.50
C GLY A 316 21.82 12.52 1.66
N VAL A 317 20.98 11.77 0.95
CA VAL A 317 19.52 11.99 0.96
C VAL A 317 18.81 11.31 2.13
N ARG A 318 19.42 10.31 2.78
CA ARG A 318 18.79 9.53 3.86
C ARG A 318 19.38 9.70 5.24
N GLU A 319 20.69 9.85 5.36
CA GLU A 319 21.42 9.72 6.62
C GLU A 319 21.95 11.08 7.09
N ALA A 320 22.52 11.88 6.18
CA ALA A 320 23.11 13.19 6.49
C ALA A 320 22.10 14.19 7.08
N GLY A 321 20.81 14.02 6.79
CA GLY A 321 19.72 14.80 7.39
C GLY A 321 19.65 14.64 8.92
N ALA A 322 20.06 13.49 9.47
CA ALA A 322 20.07 13.25 10.92
C ALA A 322 21.00 14.21 11.68
N PHE A 323 21.99 14.78 11.00
CA PHE A 323 22.98 15.72 11.57
C PHE A 323 22.76 17.16 11.11
N GLY A 324 21.80 17.40 10.21
CA GLY A 324 21.64 18.71 9.58
C GLY A 324 22.79 19.09 8.64
N THR A 325 23.55 18.10 8.16
CA THR A 325 24.66 18.31 7.22
C THR A 325 24.11 18.78 5.86
N PRO A 326 24.64 19.87 5.29
CA PRO A 326 24.32 20.31 3.93
C PRO A 326 24.65 19.25 2.87
N VAL A 327 23.76 19.04 1.91
CA VAL A 327 23.94 18.04 0.85
C VAL A 327 23.69 18.67 -0.51
N ILE A 328 24.54 18.33 -1.48
CA ILE A 328 24.37 18.64 -2.90
C ILE A 328 24.18 17.31 -3.64
N ASN A 329 22.95 17.06 -4.11
CA ASN A 329 22.60 15.85 -4.85
C ASN A 329 22.63 16.11 -6.36
N LEU A 330 23.53 15.43 -7.08
CA LEU A 330 23.79 15.63 -8.51
C LEU A 330 23.17 14.55 -9.39
N GLY A 331 22.56 14.98 -10.50
CA GLY A 331 22.05 14.08 -11.53
C GLY A 331 20.68 13.47 -11.21
N SER A 332 20.35 12.39 -11.92
CA SER A 332 19.05 11.70 -11.84
C SER A 332 18.93 10.77 -10.63
N ARG A 333 20.03 10.17 -10.18
CA ARG A 333 20.02 9.25 -9.04
C ARG A 333 19.55 9.98 -7.76
N GLN A 334 18.70 9.30 -6.99
CA GLN A 334 17.94 9.81 -5.85
C GLN A 334 16.72 10.67 -6.20
N THR A 335 16.36 10.82 -7.47
CA THR A 335 15.11 11.52 -7.84
C THR A 335 13.91 10.73 -7.34
N GLY A 336 13.07 11.36 -6.53
CA GLY A 336 11.89 10.73 -5.92
C GLY A 336 12.08 10.26 -4.48
N ARG A 337 13.30 10.29 -3.93
CA ARG A 337 13.50 10.08 -2.49
C ARG A 337 12.96 11.24 -1.66
N GLU A 338 12.45 10.91 -0.48
CA GLU A 338 12.09 11.87 0.55
C GLU A 338 13.35 12.55 1.10
N THR A 339 13.39 13.88 1.14
CA THR A 339 14.55 14.63 1.63
C THR A 339 14.12 15.78 2.53
N GLY A 340 14.95 16.07 3.54
CA GLY A 340 14.81 17.29 4.34
C GLY A 340 15.29 18.54 3.60
N GLU A 341 15.14 19.70 4.25
CA GLU A 341 15.59 21.00 3.73
C GLU A 341 17.11 21.13 3.56
N ASN A 342 17.88 20.20 4.12
CA ASN A 342 19.34 20.16 4.02
C ASN A 342 19.86 19.75 2.62
N VAL A 343 19.00 19.22 1.75
CA VAL A 343 19.38 18.70 0.41
C VAL A 343 19.07 19.73 -0.68
N LEU A 344 20.10 20.13 -1.43
CA LEU A 344 19.97 20.88 -2.68
C LEU A 344 20.18 19.94 -3.87
N HIS A 345 19.15 19.81 -4.71
CA HIS A 345 19.22 19.02 -5.92
C HIS A 345 19.71 19.86 -7.10
N VAL A 346 20.75 19.37 -7.77
CA VAL A 346 21.23 19.89 -9.07
C VAL A 346 21.06 18.76 -10.08
N ARG A 347 19.83 18.61 -10.60
CA ARG A 347 19.47 17.51 -11.51
C ARG A 347 20.23 17.61 -12.84
N ASP A 348 20.27 18.81 -13.40
CA ASP A 348 20.98 19.12 -14.62
C ASP A 348 22.34 19.77 -14.31
N ALA A 349 23.27 18.95 -13.85
CA ALA A 349 24.65 19.33 -13.53
C ALA A 349 25.53 19.36 -14.80
N ASP A 350 25.10 20.13 -15.80
CA ASP A 350 25.68 20.20 -17.15
C ASP A 350 26.90 21.13 -17.28
N THR A 351 27.15 21.96 -16.27
CA THR A 351 28.19 22.99 -16.26
C THR A 351 28.88 23.06 -14.89
N GLN A 352 30.18 23.37 -14.90
CA GLN A 352 30.99 23.53 -13.68
C GLN A 352 30.42 24.65 -12.79
N ASN A 353 30.00 25.78 -13.39
CA ASN A 353 29.49 26.94 -12.64
C ASN A 353 28.23 26.62 -11.82
N LYS A 354 27.31 25.79 -12.32
CA LYS A 354 26.13 25.36 -11.55
C LYS A 354 26.54 24.58 -10.29
N ILE A 355 27.49 23.66 -10.43
CA ILE A 355 28.00 22.85 -9.31
C ILE A 355 28.79 23.71 -8.32
N TYR A 356 29.65 24.59 -8.83
CA TYR A 356 30.41 25.54 -8.02
C TYR A 356 29.48 26.46 -7.22
N HIS A 357 28.45 27.01 -7.85
CA HIS A 357 27.47 27.84 -7.16
C HIS A 357 26.69 27.05 -6.09
N ALA A 358 26.36 25.78 -6.35
CA ALA A 358 25.75 24.92 -5.34
C ALA A 358 26.69 24.69 -4.13
N LEU A 359 28.01 24.57 -4.37
CA LEU A 359 29.02 24.52 -3.31
C LEU A 359 29.04 25.82 -2.48
N GLU A 360 29.03 26.99 -3.12
CA GLU A 360 28.95 28.29 -2.43
C GLU A 360 27.67 28.42 -1.59
N LEU A 361 26.55 27.93 -2.11
CA LEU A 361 25.27 27.99 -1.43
C LEU A 361 25.20 27.05 -0.22
N GLN A 362 25.86 25.89 -0.24
CA GLN A 362 25.68 24.85 0.79
C GLN A 362 26.83 24.76 1.79
N PHE A 363 28.07 25.00 1.36
CA PHE A 363 29.24 24.73 2.19
C PHE A 363 29.24 25.57 3.47
N GLY A 364 29.33 24.89 4.62
CA GLY A 364 29.40 25.52 5.94
C GLY A 364 28.04 25.89 6.55
N LYS A 365 26.93 25.68 5.83
CA LYS A 365 25.57 25.84 6.41
C LYS A 365 25.28 24.77 7.45
N ARG A 366 24.26 24.99 8.27
CA ARG A 366 23.70 23.97 9.17
C ARG A 366 22.18 24.02 9.11
N TYR A 367 21.59 22.84 9.06
CA TYR A 367 20.14 22.67 8.99
C TYR A 367 19.63 21.97 10.26
N PRO A 368 18.31 22.00 10.53
CA PRO A 368 17.72 21.18 11.57
C PRO A 368 17.95 19.69 11.33
N CYS A 369 18.18 18.95 12.42
CA CYS A 369 18.32 17.49 12.37
C CYS A 369 16.97 16.84 12.06
N SER A 370 16.91 15.98 11.04
CA SER A 370 15.71 15.29 10.58
C SER A 370 15.73 13.80 10.91
N LYS A 371 14.55 13.23 11.16
CA LYS A 371 14.37 11.80 11.51
C LYS A 371 13.46 11.06 10.53
N ILE A 372 13.47 11.49 9.26
CA ILE A 372 12.57 10.97 8.21
C ILE A 372 12.68 9.44 8.10
N TYR A 373 13.91 8.93 8.07
CA TYR A 373 14.20 7.52 7.80
C TYR A 373 14.32 6.64 9.04
N GLY A 374 14.20 7.16 10.25
CA GLY A 374 14.30 6.33 11.44
C GLY A 374 14.29 7.09 12.77
N ASP A 375 13.87 6.38 13.80
CA ASP A 375 13.83 6.85 15.19
C ASP A 375 14.86 6.18 16.10
N GLY A 376 15.74 5.34 15.54
CA GLY A 376 16.83 4.65 16.24
C GLY A 376 16.44 3.37 16.96
N ASN A 377 15.24 2.83 16.70
CA ASN A 377 14.76 1.59 17.31
C ASN A 377 14.33 0.56 16.26
N ALA A 378 14.97 0.53 15.09
CA ALA A 378 14.61 -0.39 14.02
C ALA A 378 14.95 -1.85 14.39
N VAL A 379 16.12 -2.09 14.99
CA VAL A 379 16.59 -3.45 15.30
C VAL A 379 15.65 -4.17 16.26
N PRO A 380 15.25 -3.60 17.42
CA PRO A 380 14.29 -4.27 18.32
C PRO A 380 12.96 -4.61 17.65
N ARG A 381 12.45 -3.76 16.75
CA ARG A 381 11.23 -4.02 15.99
C ARG A 381 11.40 -5.19 15.02
N ILE A 382 12.52 -5.22 14.30
CA ILE A 382 12.84 -6.29 13.34
C ILE A 382 13.00 -7.63 14.05
N LEU A 383 13.70 -7.70 15.18
CA LEU A 383 13.86 -8.94 15.94
C LEU A 383 12.52 -9.46 16.44
N LYS A 384 11.68 -8.58 17.00
CA LYS A 384 10.32 -8.95 17.42
C LYS A 384 9.48 -9.45 16.24
N PHE A 385 9.61 -8.83 15.07
CA PHE A 385 8.89 -9.26 13.87
C PHE A 385 9.36 -10.63 13.37
N LEU A 386 10.67 -10.91 13.41
CA LEU A 386 11.21 -12.25 13.12
C LEU A 386 10.63 -13.32 14.05
N GLN A 387 10.47 -13.01 15.34
CA GLN A 387 9.84 -13.93 16.31
C GLN A 387 8.35 -14.19 16.04
N THR A 388 7.67 -13.31 15.31
CA THR A 388 6.25 -13.49 14.94
C THR A 388 6.04 -14.33 13.68
N ILE A 389 7.12 -14.69 12.98
CA ILE A 389 7.05 -15.51 11.77
C ILE A 389 6.58 -16.92 12.14
N ASP A 390 5.42 -17.30 11.62
CA ASP A 390 4.93 -18.68 11.70
C ASP A 390 5.59 -19.54 10.60
N LEU A 391 6.32 -20.56 11.02
CA LEU A 391 7.01 -21.49 10.13
C LEU A 391 6.07 -22.50 9.48
N ASP A 392 4.88 -22.71 10.06
CA ASP A 392 3.87 -23.64 9.56
C ASP A 392 2.93 -22.97 8.53
N GLU A 393 3.00 -21.65 8.37
CA GLU A 393 2.25 -20.90 7.36
C GLU A 393 2.66 -21.32 5.93
N PRO A 394 1.70 -21.43 4.97
CA PRO A 394 2.04 -21.67 3.57
C PRO A 394 2.98 -20.58 3.05
N LEU A 395 4.08 -21.03 2.42
CA LEU A 395 5.09 -20.12 1.91
C LEU A 395 4.66 -19.38 0.64
N GLN A 396 3.65 -19.90 -0.06
CA GLN A 396 3.16 -19.30 -1.29
C GLN A 396 2.68 -17.87 -1.04
N LYS A 397 3.28 -16.92 -1.75
CA LYS A 397 2.97 -15.50 -1.63
C LYS A 397 1.74 -15.15 -2.46
N THR A 398 0.82 -14.41 -1.83
CA THR A 398 -0.36 -13.84 -2.49
C THR A 398 -0.19 -12.33 -2.62
N PHE A 399 -0.44 -11.78 -3.82
CA PHE A 399 -0.45 -10.34 -4.02
C PHE A 399 -1.87 -9.81 -3.76
N CYS A 400 -1.98 -8.86 -2.82
CA CYS A 400 -3.23 -8.25 -2.42
C CYS A 400 -3.64 -7.16 -3.42
N PHE A 401 -3.95 -7.56 -4.66
CA PHE A 401 -4.47 -6.61 -5.63
C PHE A 401 -5.82 -6.09 -5.15
N PRO A 402 -6.05 -4.76 -5.14
CA PRO A 402 -7.40 -4.28 -5.01
C PRO A 402 -8.25 -4.89 -6.14
N PRO A 403 -9.55 -5.12 -5.90
CA PRO A 403 -10.51 -5.41 -6.96
C PRO A 403 -10.19 -4.62 -8.22
N VAL A 404 -9.78 -5.28 -9.30
CA VAL A 404 -9.80 -4.63 -10.61
C VAL A 404 -11.28 -4.38 -10.87
N LYS A 405 -11.71 -3.11 -10.82
CA LYS A 405 -12.94 -2.73 -11.48
C LYS A 405 -12.70 -3.02 -12.95
N GLU A 406 -13.22 -4.13 -13.47
CA GLU A 406 -13.81 -4.21 -14.82
C GLU A 406 -14.23 -5.64 -15.20
N TRP A 407 -15.45 -5.71 -15.76
CA TRP A 407 -15.92 -6.68 -16.74
C TRP A 407 -16.03 -8.14 -16.29
N ASP A 408 -17.26 -8.56 -15.97
CA ASP A 408 -17.95 -9.86 -16.19
C ASP A 408 -17.18 -11.21 -16.19
N ILE A 409 -15.93 -11.29 -15.71
CA ILE A 409 -15.16 -12.53 -15.73
C ILE A 409 -14.32 -12.66 -14.46
N SER A 410 -14.98 -12.72 -13.31
CA SER A 410 -14.49 -13.51 -12.17
C SER A 410 -15.63 -13.76 -11.18
N GLN A 411 -16.10 -15.00 -11.12
CA GLN A 411 -17.04 -15.48 -10.10
C GLN A 411 -16.24 -15.96 -8.86
N ASP A 412 -15.58 -15.04 -8.16
CA ASP A 412 -14.98 -15.32 -6.86
C ASP A 412 -15.90 -14.85 -5.73
N ILE A 413 -16.43 -15.81 -4.97
CA ILE A 413 -17.38 -15.57 -3.88
C ILE A 413 -16.75 -14.76 -2.74
N ASP A 414 -15.45 -14.93 -2.48
CA ASP A 414 -14.75 -14.26 -1.37
C ASP A 414 -14.55 -12.77 -1.67
N HIS A 415 -14.28 -12.46 -2.93
CA HIS A 415 -14.19 -11.08 -3.42
C HIS A 415 -15.53 -10.31 -3.36
N ILE A 416 -16.63 -11.02 -3.62
CA ILE A 416 -17.99 -10.49 -3.51
C ILE A 416 -18.32 -10.22 -2.03
N LEU A 417 -17.88 -11.08 -1.11
CA LEU A 417 -18.10 -10.93 0.33
C LEU A 417 -17.22 -9.83 0.96
N GLU A 418 -16.02 -9.58 0.45
CA GLU A 418 -15.11 -8.53 0.93
C GLU A 418 -15.52 -7.12 0.50
N THR A 419 -16.14 -6.97 -0.67
CA THR A 419 -16.55 -5.66 -1.21
C THR A 419 -17.95 -5.23 -0.78
N GLN A 420 -18.77 -6.15 -0.26
CA GLN A 420 -20.10 -5.85 0.28
C GLN A 420 -20.01 -5.46 1.76
N SER A 421 -20.73 -4.41 2.16
CA SER A 421 -20.76 -3.95 3.55
C SER A 421 -22.17 -3.56 3.98
N ALA A 422 -22.50 -3.83 5.22
CA ALA A 422 -23.75 -3.45 5.87
C ALA A 422 -23.54 -2.22 6.77
N LEU A 423 -24.59 -1.41 6.93
CA LEU A 423 -24.63 -0.36 7.93
C LEU A 423 -25.23 -0.92 9.21
N ALA A 424 -24.47 -0.95 10.29
CA ALA A 424 -24.91 -1.39 11.61
C ALA A 424 -25.08 -0.20 12.55
N VAL A 425 -26.29 0.04 13.04
CA VAL A 425 -26.62 0.99 14.10
C VAL A 425 -26.68 0.27 15.46
N ASP A 426 -26.02 0.78 16.49
CA ASP A 426 -26.15 0.30 17.87
C ASP A 426 -26.79 1.41 18.72
N LEU A 427 -28.01 1.16 19.18
CA LEU A 427 -28.79 2.03 20.05
C LEU A 427 -28.47 1.77 21.51
N GLY A 428 -27.30 2.21 21.96
CA GLY A 428 -26.92 2.15 23.36
C GLY A 428 -27.66 3.18 24.23
N GLY A 429 -27.93 2.83 25.50
CA GLY A 429 -28.62 3.71 26.45
C GLY A 429 -27.87 5.03 26.77
N THR A 430 -26.54 5.03 26.70
CA THR A 430 -25.71 6.23 26.97
C THR A 430 -25.17 6.88 25.69
N ASN A 431 -24.86 6.10 24.66
CA ASN A 431 -24.30 6.58 23.40
C ASN A 431 -24.94 5.84 22.21
N LEU A 432 -25.25 6.58 21.15
CA LEU A 432 -25.62 6.03 19.85
C LEU A 432 -24.37 5.73 19.04
N ARG A 433 -24.38 4.63 18.29
CA ARG A 433 -23.28 4.24 17.42
C ARG A 433 -23.82 3.86 16.05
N VAL A 434 -23.08 4.21 15.02
CA VAL A 434 -23.29 3.71 13.66
C VAL A 434 -21.95 3.16 13.21
N ALA A 435 -21.94 2.05 12.48
CA ALA A 435 -20.75 1.42 11.99
C ALA A 435 -20.97 0.88 10.58
N ILE A 436 -19.93 0.97 9.76
CA ILE A 436 -19.83 0.22 8.51
C ILE A 436 -19.24 -1.13 8.91
N VAL A 437 -19.91 -2.22 8.57
CA VAL A 437 -19.51 -3.58 8.92
C VAL A 437 -19.39 -4.41 7.64
N SER A 438 -18.28 -5.10 7.44
CA SER A 438 -18.13 -6.03 6.31
C SER A 438 -19.10 -7.21 6.44
N MET A 439 -19.37 -7.93 5.35
CA MET A 439 -20.18 -9.16 5.42
C MET A 439 -19.52 -10.28 6.25
N THR A 440 -18.24 -10.15 6.58
CA THR A 440 -17.51 -11.01 7.55
C THR A 440 -17.67 -10.58 9.02
N GLY A 441 -18.44 -9.52 9.29
CA GLY A 441 -18.72 -9.03 10.65
C GLY A 441 -17.66 -8.08 11.22
N LYS A 442 -16.68 -7.63 10.42
CA LYS A 442 -15.63 -6.70 10.87
C LYS A 442 -16.12 -5.26 10.78
N ILE A 443 -15.99 -4.51 11.87
CA ILE A 443 -16.27 -3.06 11.87
C ILE A 443 -15.18 -2.35 11.06
N VAL A 444 -15.57 -1.81 9.91
CA VAL A 444 -14.71 -1.03 9.00
C VAL A 444 -14.52 0.39 9.53
N LYS A 445 -15.60 1.04 9.98
CA LYS A 445 -15.56 2.37 10.59
C LYS A 445 -16.71 2.53 11.57
N LYS A 446 -16.52 3.30 12.64
CA LYS A 446 -17.50 3.49 13.72
C LYS A 446 -17.64 4.96 14.08
N TYR A 447 -18.88 5.41 14.19
CA TYR A 447 -19.33 6.71 14.66
C TYR A 447 -19.93 6.52 16.05
N THR A 448 -19.67 7.43 16.98
CA THR A 448 -20.24 7.37 18.35
C THR A 448 -20.63 8.78 18.77
N GLN A 449 -21.86 8.96 19.22
CA GLN A 449 -22.40 10.24 19.70
C GLN A 449 -23.22 10.02 20.97
N ALA A 450 -23.33 11.06 21.81
CA ALA A 450 -24.14 11.00 23.03
C ALA A 450 -25.62 10.78 22.68
N ASN A 451 -26.31 9.91 23.45
CA ASN A 451 -27.70 9.61 23.19
C ASN A 451 -28.62 10.78 23.61
N PRO A 452 -29.39 11.38 22.70
CA PRO A 452 -30.31 12.47 23.03
C PRO A 452 -31.46 12.01 23.94
N LYS A 453 -32.01 12.96 24.69
CA LYS A 453 -33.05 12.71 25.69
C LYS A 453 -34.44 12.53 25.06
N THR A 454 -34.70 13.17 23.92
CA THR A 454 -35.98 13.07 23.22
C THR A 454 -35.91 12.08 22.06
N PHE A 455 -37.05 11.52 21.69
CA PHE A 455 -37.15 10.58 20.58
C PHE A 455 -36.83 11.24 19.24
N GLU A 456 -37.36 12.44 18.97
CA GLU A 456 -37.11 13.12 17.70
C GLU A 456 -35.62 13.46 17.49
N GLU A 457 -34.93 13.96 18.53
CA GLU A 457 -33.49 14.28 18.46
C GLU A 457 -32.64 13.02 18.26
N ARG A 458 -33.04 11.90 18.88
CA ARG A 458 -32.36 10.60 18.72
C ARG A 458 -32.44 10.14 17.27
N ILE A 459 -33.63 10.18 16.67
CA ILE A 459 -33.84 9.79 15.26
C ILE A 459 -33.06 10.71 14.31
N ALA A 460 -33.09 12.02 14.52
CA ALA A 460 -32.32 12.97 13.71
C ALA A 460 -30.81 12.70 13.77
N LEU A 461 -30.29 12.36 14.96
CA LEU A 461 -28.87 12.06 15.15
C LEU A 461 -28.47 10.73 14.49
N ILE A 462 -29.30 9.68 14.57
CA ILE A 462 -29.08 8.42 13.86
C ILE A 462 -29.00 8.67 12.35
N LEU A 463 -29.98 9.39 11.79
CA LEU A 463 -30.02 9.69 10.36
C LEU A 463 -28.78 10.45 9.90
N LYS A 464 -28.32 11.43 10.70
CA LYS A 464 -27.08 12.16 10.44
C LYS A 464 -25.86 11.23 10.43
N MET A 465 -25.72 10.39 11.45
CA MET A 465 -24.60 9.45 11.57
C MET A 465 -24.62 8.39 10.45
N CYS A 466 -25.79 7.96 10.00
CA CYS A 466 -25.93 7.09 8.83
C CYS A 466 -25.46 7.79 7.55
N LYS A 467 -25.92 9.03 7.28
CA LYS A 467 -25.50 9.81 6.09
C LYS A 467 -23.98 10.03 6.05
N GLU A 468 -23.37 10.34 7.19
CA GLU A 468 -21.90 10.49 7.31
C GLU A 468 -21.18 9.16 7.04
N ALA A 469 -21.69 8.05 7.59
CA ALA A 469 -21.16 6.71 7.32
C ALA A 469 -21.25 6.31 5.85
N LEU A 470 -22.32 6.70 5.15
CA LEU A 470 -22.48 6.43 3.71
C LEU A 470 -21.49 7.22 2.86
N SER A 471 -21.27 8.50 3.17
CA SER A 471 -20.28 9.32 2.47
C SER A 471 -18.87 8.72 2.60
N ASP A 472 -18.54 8.21 3.79
CA ASP A 472 -17.25 7.56 4.03
C ASP A 472 -17.17 6.16 3.41
N ALA A 473 -18.27 5.41 3.33
CA ALA A 473 -18.31 4.09 2.69
C ALA A 473 -17.87 4.15 1.22
N VAL A 474 -18.23 5.23 0.50
CA VAL A 474 -17.78 5.49 -0.89
C VAL A 474 -16.27 5.67 -0.96
N CYS A 475 -15.68 6.41 0.00
CA CYS A 475 -14.24 6.63 0.06
C CYS A 475 -13.45 5.38 0.49
N LEU A 476 -14.09 4.48 1.23
CA LEU A 476 -13.51 3.22 1.74
C LEU A 476 -13.69 2.03 0.78
N ASN A 477 -14.20 2.27 -0.43
CA ASN A 477 -14.46 1.25 -1.45
C ASN A 477 -15.45 0.15 -1.00
N CYS A 478 -16.34 0.47 -0.05
CA CYS A 478 -17.43 -0.41 0.38
C CYS A 478 -18.61 -0.25 -0.59
N ARG A 479 -19.06 -1.33 -1.23
CA ARG A 479 -20.31 -1.35 -2.01
C ARG A 479 -21.48 -1.48 -1.03
N ILE A 480 -22.19 -0.38 -0.81
CA ILE A 480 -23.55 -0.42 -0.28
C ILE A 480 -24.45 -0.67 -1.49
N LEU A 481 -24.83 -1.94 -1.72
CA LEU A 481 -25.76 -2.32 -2.77
C LEU A 481 -27.17 -1.87 -2.37
N GLY A 482 -27.60 -0.75 -2.94
CA GLY A 482 -28.93 -0.19 -2.75
C GLY A 482 -29.54 0.34 -4.04
N VAL A 483 -29.24 -0.29 -5.18
CA VAL A 483 -29.87 0.06 -6.47
C VAL A 483 -30.62 -1.15 -6.98
N GLY A 484 -31.94 -1.15 -6.78
CA GLY A 484 -32.85 -2.25 -7.09
C GLY A 484 -34.29 -1.89 -6.73
N ILE A 485 -35.23 -2.83 -6.92
CA ILE A 485 -36.60 -2.71 -6.40
C ILE A 485 -36.70 -3.51 -5.11
N GLY A 486 -36.42 -2.84 -4.00
CA GLY A 486 -36.68 -3.38 -2.66
C GLY A 486 -38.17 -3.33 -2.32
N GLY A 487 -38.56 -4.10 -1.32
CA GLY A 487 -39.95 -4.19 -0.87
C GLY A 487 -40.07 -4.51 0.60
N GLY A 488 -41.29 -4.51 1.11
CA GLY A 488 -41.61 -4.84 2.49
C GLY A 488 -43.10 -5.06 2.66
N ILE A 489 -43.49 -6.04 3.47
CA ILE A 489 -44.88 -6.27 3.88
C ILE A 489 -44.98 -5.87 5.34
N ILE A 490 -45.91 -4.97 5.67
CA ILE A 490 -46.13 -4.53 7.05
C ILE A 490 -47.44 -5.15 7.55
N GLN A 491 -47.36 -5.89 8.65
CA GLN A 491 -48.51 -6.50 9.32
C GLN A 491 -48.45 -6.13 10.80
N HIS A 492 -49.57 -5.66 11.38
CA HIS A 492 -49.63 -5.19 12.78
C HIS A 492 -48.59 -4.12 13.14
N ASN A 493 -48.34 -3.17 12.23
CA ASN A 493 -47.30 -2.14 12.34
C ASN A 493 -45.86 -2.69 12.42
N GLU A 494 -45.66 -3.96 12.08
CA GLU A 494 -44.35 -4.61 12.05
C GLU A 494 -44.00 -5.06 10.64
N LEU A 495 -42.72 -4.94 10.28
CA LEU A 495 -42.20 -5.49 9.03
C LEU A 495 -42.17 -7.02 9.11
N VAL A 496 -42.72 -7.68 8.11
CA VAL A 496 -42.72 -9.14 8.00
C VAL A 496 -41.37 -9.61 7.44
N HIS A 497 -40.71 -10.51 8.17
CA HIS A 497 -39.43 -11.09 7.79
C HIS A 497 -39.55 -12.57 7.43
N GLY A 498 -38.74 -13.01 6.47
CA GLY A 498 -38.52 -14.43 6.16
C GLY A 498 -37.58 -15.11 7.16
N SER A 499 -37.37 -16.41 6.99
CA SER A 499 -36.51 -17.24 7.87
C SER A 499 -35.04 -16.80 7.91
N THR A 500 -34.58 -16.11 6.88
CA THR A 500 -33.24 -15.52 6.77
C THR A 500 -33.22 -14.01 7.06
N PHE A 501 -34.26 -13.48 7.68
CA PHE A 501 -34.42 -12.05 8.04
C PHE A 501 -34.64 -11.08 6.85
N CYS A 502 -34.77 -11.59 5.61
CA CYS A 502 -35.16 -10.78 4.45
C CYS A 502 -36.56 -10.18 4.61
N ALA A 503 -36.74 -8.92 4.22
CA ALA A 503 -38.00 -8.17 4.33
C ALA A 503 -38.82 -8.23 3.03
N ALA A 504 -39.05 -9.43 2.49
CA ALA A 504 -39.68 -9.68 1.20
C ALA A 504 -38.89 -9.13 -0.02
N GLU A 505 -38.33 -10.04 -0.81
CA GLU A 505 -37.55 -9.75 -2.03
C GLU A 505 -38.45 -9.45 -3.24
N LEU A 506 -39.31 -8.42 -3.12
CA LEU A 506 -40.38 -8.15 -4.08
C LEU A 506 -39.87 -7.90 -5.50
N GLY A 507 -38.72 -7.24 -5.67
CA GLY A 507 -38.11 -6.99 -6.97
C GLY A 507 -37.77 -8.25 -7.76
N HIS A 508 -37.61 -9.39 -7.09
CA HIS A 508 -37.27 -10.68 -7.70
C HIS A 508 -38.49 -11.55 -8.03
N ILE A 509 -39.71 -11.09 -7.74
CA ILE A 509 -40.93 -11.76 -8.20
C ILE A 509 -40.93 -11.81 -9.73
N MET A 510 -41.09 -13.02 -10.28
CA MET A 510 -41.18 -13.23 -11.72
C MET A 510 -42.57 -12.83 -12.22
N VAL A 511 -42.59 -11.95 -13.23
CA VAL A 511 -43.83 -11.48 -13.89
C VAL A 511 -43.90 -11.84 -15.37
N SER A 512 -42.81 -12.40 -15.93
CA SER A 512 -42.76 -12.96 -17.28
C SER A 512 -41.79 -14.14 -17.34
N LEU A 513 -42.20 -15.27 -17.94
CA LEU A 513 -41.33 -16.42 -18.15
C LEU A 513 -40.26 -16.14 -19.21
N ASP A 514 -40.61 -15.36 -20.23
CA ASP A 514 -39.74 -15.03 -21.37
C ASP A 514 -39.14 -13.62 -21.23
N GLY A 515 -39.08 -13.10 -20.00
CA GLY A 515 -38.61 -11.75 -19.73
C GLY A 515 -37.10 -11.55 -19.84
N PRO A 516 -36.62 -10.30 -19.63
CA PRO A 516 -35.20 -9.97 -19.62
C PRO A 516 -34.48 -10.64 -18.46
N GLU A 517 -33.18 -10.84 -18.61
CA GLU A 517 -32.34 -11.43 -17.56
C GLU A 517 -32.23 -10.51 -16.34
N CYS A 518 -32.29 -11.12 -15.16
CA CYS A 518 -32.13 -10.45 -13.88
C CYS A 518 -30.80 -10.85 -13.24
N MET A 519 -30.20 -9.93 -12.48
CA MET A 519 -28.92 -10.20 -11.80
C MET A 519 -29.03 -11.29 -10.71
N CYS A 520 -30.24 -11.64 -10.25
CA CYS A 520 -30.44 -12.76 -9.34
C CYS A 520 -30.28 -14.14 -10.01
N GLY A 521 -30.00 -14.20 -11.32
CA GLY A 521 -29.86 -15.43 -12.10
C GLY A 521 -31.17 -15.95 -12.72
N SER A 522 -32.29 -15.26 -12.48
CA SER A 522 -33.60 -15.57 -13.08
C SER A 522 -33.91 -14.67 -14.28
N ARG A 523 -35.10 -14.82 -14.87
CA ARG A 523 -35.61 -14.00 -15.97
C ARG A 523 -36.98 -13.42 -15.63
N GLY A 524 -37.27 -12.25 -16.19
CA GLY A 524 -38.55 -11.56 -16.06
C GLY A 524 -38.96 -11.18 -14.63
N CYS A 525 -37.98 -10.94 -13.76
CA CYS A 525 -38.21 -10.32 -12.46
C CYS A 525 -38.66 -8.85 -12.62
N ILE A 526 -39.47 -8.34 -11.68
CA ILE A 526 -39.91 -6.93 -11.66
C ILE A 526 -38.71 -5.98 -11.80
N GLU A 527 -37.62 -6.24 -11.07
CA GLU A 527 -36.42 -5.41 -11.06
C GLU A 527 -35.75 -5.33 -12.45
N ALA A 528 -35.84 -6.39 -13.24
CA ALA A 528 -35.29 -6.44 -14.59
C ALA A 528 -36.04 -5.52 -15.57
N TYR A 529 -37.28 -5.13 -15.23
CA TYR A 529 -38.10 -4.19 -16.01
C TYR A 529 -38.12 -2.77 -15.44
N ALA A 530 -38.27 -2.62 -14.12
CA ALA A 530 -38.69 -1.36 -13.52
C ALA A 530 -37.63 -0.68 -12.62
N SER A 531 -36.45 -1.28 -12.46
CA SER A 531 -35.37 -0.61 -11.72
C SER A 531 -34.77 0.56 -12.50
N GLY A 532 -34.11 1.49 -11.79
CA GLY A 532 -33.38 2.58 -12.44
C GLY A 532 -32.32 2.06 -13.43
N MET A 533 -31.66 0.94 -13.11
CA MET A 533 -30.72 0.27 -14.02
C MET A 533 -31.41 -0.32 -15.25
N ALA A 534 -32.58 -0.93 -15.08
CA ALA A 534 -33.36 -1.44 -16.21
C ALA A 534 -33.78 -0.32 -17.16
N LEU A 535 -34.30 0.79 -16.61
CA LEU A 535 -34.65 1.96 -17.40
C LEU A 535 -33.43 2.58 -18.08
N GLN A 536 -32.27 2.63 -17.42
CA GLN A 536 -31.05 3.12 -18.03
C GLN A 536 -30.58 2.24 -19.20
N ARG A 537 -30.68 0.91 -19.07
CA ARG A 537 -30.37 -0.01 -20.19
C ARG A 537 -31.28 0.24 -21.39
N GLU A 538 -32.58 0.38 -21.16
CA GLU A 538 -33.52 0.70 -22.24
C GLU A 538 -33.30 2.12 -22.81
N ALA A 539 -32.96 3.09 -21.96
CA ALA A 539 -32.59 4.43 -22.40
C ALA A 539 -31.38 4.39 -23.35
N LYS A 540 -30.34 3.64 -22.98
CA LYS A 540 -29.16 3.44 -23.82
C LYS A 540 -29.52 2.74 -25.13
N ARG A 541 -30.33 1.66 -25.08
CA ARG A 541 -30.78 0.95 -26.29
C ARG A 541 -31.52 1.87 -27.26
N LEU A 542 -32.48 2.66 -26.77
CA LEU A 542 -33.23 3.63 -27.59
C LEU A 542 -32.34 4.78 -28.09
N HIS A 543 -31.32 5.17 -27.34
CA HIS A 543 -30.34 6.16 -27.77
C HIS A 543 -29.45 5.62 -28.90
N ASP A 544 -28.92 4.41 -28.75
CA ASP A 544 -28.08 3.73 -29.75
C ASP A 544 -28.86 3.43 -31.04
N GLU A 545 -30.18 3.25 -30.94
CA GLU A 545 -31.11 3.12 -32.07
C GLU A 545 -31.55 4.48 -32.66
N ASP A 546 -31.04 5.61 -32.16
CA ASP A 546 -31.40 6.97 -32.57
C ASP A 546 -32.89 7.36 -32.39
N VAL A 547 -33.66 6.57 -31.63
CA VAL A 547 -35.12 6.75 -31.43
C VAL A 547 -35.48 7.43 -30.10
N LEU A 548 -34.50 7.77 -29.26
CA LEU A 548 -34.72 8.52 -28.02
C LEU A 548 -34.80 10.05 -28.22
N LYS A 549 -34.46 10.56 -29.42
CA LYS A 549 -34.40 11.99 -29.71
C LYS A 549 -35.79 12.64 -29.67
N VAL A 550 -35.88 13.83 -29.05
CA VAL A 550 -37.10 14.67 -29.02
C VAL A 550 -36.70 16.13 -29.08
N ASP A 551 -37.44 16.95 -29.84
CA ASP A 551 -37.21 18.40 -29.91
C ASP A 551 -37.29 19.03 -28.51
N GLY A 552 -36.23 19.74 -28.10
CA GLY A 552 -36.10 20.33 -26.76
C GLY A 552 -35.21 19.56 -25.79
N ILE A 553 -34.76 18.35 -26.13
CA ILE A 553 -33.60 17.73 -25.48
C ILE A 553 -32.36 18.26 -26.22
N THR A 554 -31.83 19.41 -25.78
CA THR A 554 -30.56 19.96 -26.29
C THR A 554 -29.49 18.88 -26.27
N ASP A 555 -28.80 18.72 -27.42
CA ASP A 555 -27.67 17.83 -27.64
C ASP A 555 -27.09 17.30 -26.33
N MET A 556 -27.28 16.00 -26.07
CA MET A 556 -26.47 15.31 -25.08
C MET A 556 -25.02 15.63 -25.47
N LYS A 557 -24.35 16.50 -24.71
CA LYS A 557 -22.95 16.85 -25.00
C LYS A 557 -22.21 15.53 -25.17
N ASN A 558 -21.32 15.44 -26.17
CA ASN A 558 -20.64 14.23 -26.66
C ASN A 558 -19.86 13.39 -25.61
N ASN A 559 -20.11 13.53 -24.31
CA ASN A 559 -19.51 12.80 -23.20
C ASN A 559 -20.43 12.58 -21.96
N GLU A 560 -21.73 12.91 -21.99
CA GLU A 560 -22.62 12.61 -20.84
C GLU A 560 -23.28 11.21 -20.94
N PRO A 561 -23.20 10.37 -19.90
CA PRO A 561 -23.77 9.03 -19.94
C PRO A 561 -25.31 9.05 -19.94
N VAL A 562 -25.91 8.27 -20.84
CA VAL A 562 -27.36 8.07 -20.91
C VAL A 562 -27.86 7.45 -19.60
N SER A 563 -28.95 8.01 -19.05
CA SER A 563 -29.51 7.66 -17.74
C SER A 563 -31.03 7.51 -17.80
N ALA A 564 -31.65 6.88 -16.79
CA ALA A 564 -33.11 6.73 -16.70
C ALA A 564 -33.87 8.07 -16.73
N VAL A 565 -33.24 9.16 -16.27
CA VAL A 565 -33.83 10.52 -16.31
C VAL A 565 -34.06 10.98 -17.74
N HIS A 566 -33.16 10.64 -18.66
CA HIS A 566 -33.30 10.98 -20.08
C HIS A 566 -34.50 10.27 -20.71
N LEU A 567 -34.72 8.98 -20.37
CA LEU A 567 -35.88 8.22 -20.81
C LEU A 567 -37.19 8.84 -20.31
N ILE A 568 -37.23 9.23 -19.04
CA ILE A 568 -38.41 9.86 -18.43
C ILE A 568 -38.73 11.21 -19.08
N ASN A 569 -37.71 12.02 -19.32
CA ASN A 569 -37.89 13.31 -19.97
C ASN A 569 -38.34 13.16 -21.43
N ALA A 570 -37.79 12.19 -22.17
CA ALA A 570 -38.22 11.88 -23.53
C ALA A 570 -39.71 11.47 -23.58
N ALA A 571 -40.16 10.62 -22.64
CA ALA A 571 -41.57 10.25 -22.54
C ALA A 571 -42.47 11.45 -22.24
N ARG A 572 -42.06 12.34 -21.31
CA ARG A 572 -42.78 13.58 -20.99
C ARG A 572 -42.90 14.53 -22.20
N LEU A 573 -41.91 14.54 -23.07
CA LEU A 573 -41.89 15.33 -24.31
C LEU A 573 -42.63 14.63 -25.47
N GLY A 574 -43.29 13.50 -25.22
CA GLY A 574 -44.15 12.83 -26.20
C GLY A 574 -43.47 11.73 -27.02
N ASN A 575 -42.29 11.26 -26.63
CA ASN A 575 -41.65 10.12 -27.29
C ASN A 575 -42.41 8.82 -26.98
N SER A 576 -43.09 8.27 -27.99
CA SER A 576 -43.93 7.07 -27.85
C SER A 576 -43.15 5.81 -27.50
N LYS A 577 -41.87 5.70 -27.87
CA LYS A 577 -41.01 4.56 -27.51
C LYS A 577 -40.59 4.62 -26.05
N ALA A 578 -40.19 5.80 -25.58
CA ALA A 578 -39.85 6.00 -24.17
C ALA A 578 -41.08 5.79 -23.28
N ASP A 579 -42.25 6.29 -23.69
CA ASP A 579 -43.51 6.04 -22.99
C ASP A 579 -43.83 4.54 -22.93
N ALA A 580 -43.70 3.81 -24.05
CA ALA A 580 -43.92 2.37 -24.08
C ALA A 580 -43.01 1.59 -23.11
N VAL A 581 -41.75 2.01 -22.94
CA VAL A 581 -40.83 1.40 -21.95
C VAL A 581 -41.32 1.66 -20.53
N LEU A 582 -41.73 2.90 -20.20
CA LEU A 582 -42.26 3.22 -18.87
C LEU A 582 -43.57 2.49 -18.58
N GLN A 583 -44.45 2.36 -19.58
CA GLN A 583 -45.68 1.57 -19.46
C GLN A 583 -45.38 0.09 -19.22
N THR A 584 -44.40 -0.48 -19.92
CA THR A 584 -43.97 -1.87 -19.71
C THR A 584 -43.42 -2.07 -18.29
N ALA A 585 -42.58 -1.14 -17.81
CA ALA A 585 -42.06 -1.16 -16.46
C ALA A 585 -43.17 -1.04 -15.39
N GLY A 586 -44.11 -0.09 -15.58
CA GLY A 586 -45.26 0.08 -14.69
C GLY A 586 -46.20 -1.12 -14.70
N MET A 587 -46.40 -1.76 -15.85
CA MET A 587 -47.18 -3.00 -15.98
C MET A 587 -46.51 -4.15 -15.24
N ALA A 588 -45.21 -4.34 -15.41
CA ALA A 588 -44.44 -5.37 -14.73
C ALA A 588 -44.52 -5.21 -13.20
N LEU A 589 -44.32 -3.98 -12.69
CA LEU A 589 -44.48 -3.68 -11.26
C LEU A 589 -45.92 -3.91 -10.79
N GLY A 590 -46.91 -3.49 -11.58
CA GLY A 590 -48.33 -3.69 -11.27
C GLY A 590 -48.72 -5.16 -11.17
N VAL A 591 -48.27 -6.01 -12.11
CA VAL A 591 -48.51 -7.46 -12.08
C VAL A 591 -47.87 -8.09 -10.84
N GLY A 592 -46.65 -7.68 -10.52
CA GLY A 592 -45.98 -8.10 -9.30
C GLY A 592 -46.75 -7.74 -8.04
N ILE A 593 -47.28 -6.52 -7.96
CA ILE A 593 -48.12 -6.08 -6.84
C ILE A 593 -49.41 -6.89 -6.78
N VAL A 594 -50.08 -7.16 -7.91
CA VAL A 594 -51.29 -8.01 -7.94
C VAL A 594 -51.02 -9.40 -7.36
N ASN A 595 -49.88 -10.02 -7.70
CA ASN A 595 -49.49 -11.31 -7.12
C ASN A 595 -49.39 -11.21 -5.58
N ILE A 596 -48.84 -10.11 -5.05
CA ILE A 596 -48.76 -9.87 -3.60
C ILE A 596 -50.14 -9.64 -3.00
N LEU A 597 -51.01 -8.86 -3.66
CA LEU A 597 -52.37 -8.62 -3.20
C LEU A 597 -53.15 -9.93 -3.03
N HIS A 598 -52.97 -10.89 -3.93
CA HIS A 598 -53.62 -12.20 -3.83
C HIS A 598 -53.05 -13.07 -2.71
N MET A 599 -51.80 -12.86 -2.30
CA MET A 599 -51.15 -13.61 -1.23
C MET A 599 -51.46 -13.07 0.17
N VAL A 600 -51.38 -11.75 0.37
CA VAL A 600 -51.44 -11.13 1.71
C VAL A 600 -52.58 -10.14 1.89
N ASN A 601 -53.29 -9.76 0.82
CA ASN A 601 -54.44 -8.84 0.83
C ASN A 601 -54.26 -7.62 1.75
N PRO A 602 -53.26 -6.76 1.49
CA PRO A 602 -52.95 -5.63 2.35
C PRO A 602 -54.05 -4.55 2.27
N SER A 603 -54.07 -3.62 3.23
CA SER A 603 -55.00 -2.48 3.22
C SER A 603 -54.50 -1.27 2.43
N LEU A 604 -53.21 -1.24 2.09
CA LEU A 604 -52.54 -0.12 1.43
C LEU A 604 -51.29 -0.58 0.67
N VAL A 605 -51.03 0.04 -0.49
CA VAL A 605 -49.74 -0.06 -1.21
C VAL A 605 -49.07 1.31 -1.20
N ILE A 606 -47.79 1.34 -0.82
CA ILE A 606 -46.97 2.56 -0.83
C ILE A 606 -45.79 2.34 -1.78
N LEU A 607 -45.65 3.22 -2.77
CA LEU A 607 -44.49 3.30 -3.65
C LEU A 607 -43.54 4.38 -3.14
N SER A 608 -42.25 4.10 -3.12
CA SER A 608 -41.23 5.03 -2.64
C SER A 608 -40.02 5.06 -3.58
N GLY A 609 -39.23 6.13 -3.50
CA GLY A 609 -38.07 6.36 -4.36
C GLY A 609 -38.36 7.23 -5.58
N VAL A 610 -37.30 7.58 -6.31
CA VAL A 610 -37.32 8.59 -7.38
C VAL A 610 -38.23 8.27 -8.57
N LEU A 611 -38.61 7.00 -8.74
CA LEU A 611 -39.52 6.53 -9.80
C LEU A 611 -40.97 6.33 -9.34
N ALA A 612 -41.27 6.49 -8.04
CA ALA A 612 -42.57 6.13 -7.47
C ALA A 612 -43.75 6.87 -8.13
N SER A 613 -43.60 8.17 -8.36
CA SER A 613 -44.63 9.01 -9.00
C SER A 613 -44.93 8.58 -10.44
N HIS A 614 -43.94 8.02 -11.13
CA HIS A 614 -44.10 7.52 -12.50
C HIS A 614 -44.88 6.20 -12.56
N TYR A 615 -44.83 5.41 -11.48
CA TYR A 615 -45.49 4.11 -11.44
C TYR A 615 -46.86 4.10 -10.77
N GLN A 616 -47.23 5.14 -10.02
CA GLN A 616 -48.49 5.17 -9.28
C GLN A 616 -49.70 4.88 -10.18
N SER A 617 -49.89 5.65 -11.26
CA SER A 617 -51.05 5.48 -12.15
C SER A 617 -51.02 4.16 -12.92
N PRO A 618 -49.91 3.72 -13.56
CA PRO A 618 -49.85 2.41 -14.20
C PRO A 618 -50.15 1.26 -13.24
N VAL A 619 -49.59 1.26 -12.03
CA VAL A 619 -49.82 0.22 -11.04
C VAL A 619 -51.30 0.17 -10.62
N GLN A 620 -51.91 1.34 -10.36
CA GLN A 620 -53.32 1.43 -10.00
C GLN A 620 -54.23 0.84 -11.11
N GLN A 621 -53.94 1.16 -12.38
CA GLN A 621 -54.69 0.60 -13.51
C GLN A 621 -54.56 -0.92 -13.61
N VAL A 622 -53.37 -1.47 -13.38
CA VAL A 622 -53.16 -2.92 -13.42
C VAL A 622 -53.91 -3.64 -12.30
N ILE A 623 -53.92 -3.06 -11.09
CA ILE A 623 -54.70 -3.58 -9.96
C ILE A 623 -56.20 -3.56 -10.32
N GLU A 624 -56.70 -2.46 -10.85
CA GLU A 624 -58.09 -2.33 -11.27
C GLU A 624 -58.47 -3.37 -12.34
N GLN A 625 -57.58 -3.69 -13.26
CA GLN A 625 -57.85 -4.66 -14.31
C GLN A 625 -57.74 -6.11 -13.83
N ARG A 626 -56.71 -6.43 -13.03
CA ARG A 626 -56.27 -7.82 -12.81
C ARG A 626 -56.46 -8.35 -11.38
N ALA A 627 -56.61 -7.48 -10.38
CA ALA A 627 -56.81 -7.94 -9.00
C ALA A 627 -58.20 -8.58 -8.81
N LEU A 628 -58.32 -9.44 -7.79
CA LEU A 628 -59.62 -10.00 -7.39
C LEU A 628 -60.52 -8.87 -6.86
N PRO A 629 -61.86 -8.99 -6.93
CA PRO A 629 -62.78 -7.96 -6.45
C PRO A 629 -62.50 -7.50 -5.01
N SER A 630 -62.02 -8.41 -4.13
CA SER A 630 -61.67 -8.12 -2.74
C SER A 630 -60.44 -7.21 -2.56
N ALA A 631 -59.56 -7.12 -3.55
CA ALA A 631 -58.33 -6.32 -3.51
C ALA A 631 -58.29 -5.20 -4.56
N ARG A 632 -59.31 -5.11 -5.43
CA ARG A 632 -59.38 -4.16 -6.55
C ARG A 632 -59.49 -2.70 -6.11
N SER A 633 -60.04 -2.43 -4.93
CA SER A 633 -60.23 -1.08 -4.37
C SER A 633 -59.06 -0.60 -3.50
N ILE A 634 -57.93 -1.32 -3.48
CA ILE A 634 -56.78 -0.91 -2.68
C ILE A 634 -56.18 0.38 -3.23
N ARG A 635 -55.73 1.26 -2.33
CA ARG A 635 -55.09 2.53 -2.70
C ARG A 635 -53.60 2.34 -2.91
N VAL A 636 -53.09 2.91 -4.00
CA VAL A 636 -51.65 3.07 -4.25
C VAL A 636 -51.25 4.51 -3.98
N LEU A 637 -50.40 4.72 -2.99
CA LEU A 637 -49.86 6.03 -2.62
C LEU A 637 -48.37 6.13 -2.95
N THR A 638 -47.89 7.35 -3.12
CA THR A 638 -46.46 7.65 -3.17
C THR A 638 -45.99 8.19 -1.83
N SER A 639 -44.76 7.87 -1.45
CA SER A 639 -44.12 8.37 -0.25
C SER A 639 -43.19 9.54 -0.56
N ASP A 640 -43.27 10.61 0.22
CA ASP A 640 -42.41 11.80 0.12
C ASP A 640 -41.12 11.69 0.96
N LEU A 641 -40.77 10.47 1.38
CA LEU A 641 -39.57 10.21 2.18
C LEU A 641 -38.31 10.48 1.36
N GLU A 642 -37.46 11.40 1.84
CA GLU A 642 -36.12 11.63 1.30
C GLU A 642 -35.19 10.45 1.65
N GLU A 643 -34.52 9.88 0.66
CA GLU A 643 -33.59 8.75 0.84
C GLU A 643 -34.22 7.52 1.54
N PRO A 644 -35.33 6.97 1.01
CA PRO A 644 -36.14 5.95 1.69
C PRO A 644 -35.40 4.62 1.90
N ALA A 645 -34.48 4.25 1.00
CA ALA A 645 -33.63 3.08 1.18
C ALA A 645 -32.69 3.23 2.38
N LEU A 646 -32.14 4.43 2.58
CA LEU A 646 -31.26 4.74 3.71
C LEU A 646 -32.04 4.80 5.03
N MET A 647 -33.24 5.36 5.00
CA MET A 647 -34.13 5.37 6.18
C MET A 647 -34.67 3.98 6.52
N GLY A 648 -34.95 3.15 5.52
CA GLY A 648 -35.33 1.75 5.71
C GLY A 648 -34.20 0.94 6.33
N ALA A 649 -32.97 1.06 5.81
CA ALA A 649 -31.79 0.43 6.39
C ALA A 649 -31.53 0.88 7.83
N ALA A 650 -31.63 2.19 8.10
CA ALA A 650 -31.53 2.71 9.46
C ALA A 650 -32.63 2.11 10.36
N SER A 651 -33.90 2.17 9.93
CA SER A 651 -35.07 1.67 10.66
C SER A 651 -34.98 0.17 10.97
N MET A 652 -34.53 -0.67 10.04
CA MET A 652 -34.33 -2.10 10.29
C MET A 652 -33.35 -2.35 11.43
N VAL A 653 -32.29 -1.55 11.52
CA VAL A 653 -31.38 -1.69 12.65
C VAL A 653 -31.97 -1.14 13.95
N LEU A 654 -32.76 -0.06 13.89
CA LEU A 654 -33.49 0.44 15.06
C LEU A 654 -34.49 -0.61 15.60
N ASP A 655 -35.24 -1.25 14.72
CA ASP A 655 -36.23 -2.27 15.07
C ASP A 655 -35.54 -3.50 15.69
N TYR A 656 -34.45 -4.00 15.08
CA TYR A 656 -33.69 -5.13 15.62
C TYR A 656 -33.10 -4.84 17.02
N THR A 657 -32.61 -3.62 17.24
CA THR A 657 -31.96 -3.24 18.50
C THR A 657 -32.95 -2.87 19.61
N THR A 658 -34.14 -2.37 19.28
CA THR A 658 -35.17 -2.00 20.28
C THR A 658 -36.07 -3.17 20.71
N ARG A 659 -36.34 -4.16 19.83
CA ARG A 659 -37.14 -5.35 20.20
C ARG A 659 -36.44 -6.32 21.15
N ARG A 660 -35.14 -6.18 21.41
CA ARG A 660 -34.40 -6.97 22.41
C ARG A 660 -34.42 -6.39 23.84
N LEU A 661 -35.16 -5.31 24.08
CA LEU A 661 -35.26 -4.65 25.39
C LEU A 661 -36.67 -4.69 26.02
N TYR A 662 -37.60 -5.49 25.49
CA TYR A 662 -38.89 -5.79 26.15
C TYR A 662 -39.25 -7.26 26.08
#